data_AF-A0AAE8W1D0-F1
#
_entry.id   AF-A0AAE8W1D0-F1
#
_cell.length_a   1.000
_cell.length_b   1.000
_cell.length_c   1.000
_cell.angle_alpha   90.00
_cell.angle_beta   90.00
_cell.angle_gamma   90.00
#
_symmetry.space_group_name_H-M   'P 1'
#
loop_
_entity.id
_entity.type
_entity.pdbx_description
1 polymer ?
#
loop_
_entity_poly.entity_id
_entity_poly.type
_entity_poly.pdbx_seq_one_letter_code
_entity_poly.pdbx_strand_id
1 'polypeptide(L)'
;MAAFTTAAGGSVTIATDTYGTVWVRLIALNTSGTPGQPSAPAQGQARKAVPDDLVNAIIDETKLAGGAVTGAALALGAVNATALADGAVLAEKLAANSVTLGKLASGAVTLSALGGALADSTTQRLVDAMSEAAAWQTTDRGTGATWTHLSGVTDAPTGQTVGEARGFIRLRGTTLVPYEPGVLYRVSARVRATAQLAAGADSMYVGVLGVGADQTTLVNRTGANSASSHYYAATSGRSMPTTDSWVTVVGYLKDRAAPGASGSAGPNNDPRQPGTVHDAVRYITPYLWLNYGSMDVPGSPAVMQVDAVAIEALKTGVVDSTNLISGSVTAAALAADSVIAGKVAADAITGREIAANSVTASEIAAASISTDKLVVAGGTNVLSDPSFEGAYTAAIAKNEWSVVSGGNGSAKALRVDATATAATTRSLPLTSVPILSGEQLYLAVDANASADWAGGALKFYARWLDGTGATLGWGVAQVDVPTRSSWQRLAATVTAPANTTSASVWVESYMATAGTVLWDNAVVRPVVPGVQIADGAITTPKLLAGAVTADKILALAVTAEKIGALAVTTDKLNALSVTADKIAVNAVTATKVAAGSIEATHIKAGAITADKLDADAINGKIVTGATVRTAATGRRLVLNPSSDFQPALEMFSDSSSEAAPGRVRASVIDMGTWVQPEVVLESPLVASSRADVTLRSPELNGKGLARLEPSDQLDGYAHITAQNGGPNDDSTITLYGARGSNAGGGYHSMIIKGAGITWHSSTRQMTFTDGVLRAPNIVTGIVTITPVANTPTSVTISGLNVAGTVHRAFVTASSTVPGTVVECTATSVTATGLTVWINRTTTTATNVWYLIVGS
;
A
#
# COMPACT_ATOMS: atom_id res chain seq x y z
N MET A 1 -1.04 -100.93 72.29
CA MET A 1 -0.02 -102.00 72.36
C MET A 1 0.86 -101.88 71.13
N ALA A 2 2.16 -101.65 71.29
CA ALA A 2 3.12 -101.70 70.19
C ALA A 2 3.86 -103.05 70.26
N ALA A 3 3.88 -103.80 69.16
CA ALA A 3 4.60 -105.07 69.06
C ALA A 3 5.96 -104.82 68.42
N PHE A 4 7.06 -105.03 69.15
CA PHE A 4 8.41 -104.96 68.62
C PHE A 4 8.88 -106.38 68.27
N THR A 5 9.08 -106.67 66.99
CA THR A 5 9.42 -108.02 66.50
C THR A 5 10.90 -108.21 66.14
N THR A 6 11.75 -107.21 66.38
CA THR A 6 13.19 -107.26 66.06
C THR A 6 14.06 -106.66 67.15
N ALA A 7 15.26 -107.22 67.36
CA ALA A 7 16.21 -106.85 68.42
C ALA A 7 16.82 -105.43 68.32
N ALA A 8 16.50 -104.67 67.28
CA ALA A 8 17.09 -103.35 67.00
C ALA A 8 16.50 -102.18 67.83
N GLY A 9 15.55 -102.45 68.73
CA GLY A 9 14.85 -101.40 69.48
C GLY A 9 13.83 -100.63 68.62
N GLY A 10 12.88 -99.97 69.25
CA GLY A 10 11.89 -99.14 68.57
C GLY A 10 11.41 -98.01 69.47
N SER A 11 10.88 -96.95 68.88
CA SER A 11 10.28 -95.83 69.59
C SER A 11 8.77 -96.00 69.72
N VAL A 12 8.22 -95.63 70.87
CA VAL A 12 6.77 -95.52 71.09
C VAL A 12 6.50 -94.10 71.57
N THR A 13 5.70 -93.37 70.80
CA THR A 13 5.21 -92.06 71.18
C THR A 13 4.00 -92.23 72.08
N ILE A 14 4.04 -91.60 73.25
CA ILE A 14 2.92 -91.54 74.18
C ILE A 14 2.40 -90.11 74.13
N ALA A 15 1.20 -89.94 73.60
CA ALA A 15 0.51 -88.66 73.65
C ALA A 15 0.09 -88.40 75.10
N THR A 16 0.43 -87.22 75.62
CA THR A 16 -0.04 -86.74 76.92
C THR A 16 -0.90 -85.50 76.69
N ASP A 17 -1.96 -85.36 77.46
CA ASP A 17 -2.80 -84.16 77.54
C ASP A 17 -2.27 -83.15 78.57
N THR A 18 -1.18 -83.50 79.27
CA THR A 18 -0.55 -82.69 80.31
C THR A 18 0.97 -82.63 80.15
N TYR A 19 1.59 -81.55 80.63
CA TYR A 19 3.06 -81.37 80.68
C TYR A 19 3.70 -81.94 81.97
N GLY A 20 2.95 -82.75 82.71
CA GLY A 20 3.43 -83.41 83.93
C GLY A 20 4.43 -84.52 83.62
N THR A 21 5.17 -84.93 84.64
CA THR A 21 6.01 -86.12 84.56
C THR A 21 5.15 -87.35 84.33
N VAL A 22 5.42 -88.08 83.25
CA VAL A 22 4.84 -89.39 82.98
C VAL A 22 5.88 -90.47 83.22
N TRP A 23 5.45 -91.55 83.86
CA TRP A 23 6.27 -92.72 84.13
C TRP A 23 5.75 -93.89 83.30
N VAL A 24 6.64 -94.50 82.53
CA VAL A 24 6.28 -95.57 81.60
C VAL A 24 7.06 -96.83 81.99
N ARG A 25 6.37 -97.96 82.02
CA ARG A 25 6.99 -99.29 82.14
C ARG A 25 6.60 -100.11 80.93
N LEU A 26 7.55 -100.86 80.41
CA LEU A 26 7.28 -101.84 79.37
C LEU A 26 7.03 -103.18 80.04
N ILE A 27 5.94 -103.82 79.65
CA ILE A 27 5.63 -105.19 80.07
C ILE A 27 5.69 -106.04 78.82
N ALA A 28 6.69 -106.92 78.74
CA ALA A 28 6.76 -107.89 77.66
C ALA A 28 5.73 -109.00 77.92
N LEU A 29 4.90 -109.30 76.94
CA LEU A 29 4.02 -110.47 76.96
C LEU A 29 4.75 -111.61 76.26
N ASN A 30 4.75 -112.80 76.85
CA ASN A 30 5.20 -113.98 76.11
C ASN A 30 4.16 -114.34 75.01
N THR A 31 4.49 -115.30 74.14
CA THR A 31 3.63 -115.71 73.02
C THR A 31 2.28 -116.30 73.43
N SER A 32 2.09 -116.65 74.72
CA SER A 32 0.81 -117.07 75.30
C SER A 32 0.03 -115.93 75.98
N GLY A 33 0.48 -114.68 75.86
CA GLY A 33 -0.20 -113.50 76.41
C GLY A 33 0.00 -113.29 77.92
N THR A 34 0.95 -114.00 78.55
CA THR A 34 1.26 -113.84 79.98
C THR A 34 2.23 -112.66 80.17
N PRO A 35 1.93 -111.69 81.04
CA PRO A 35 2.81 -110.55 81.26
C PRO A 35 4.07 -110.96 82.04
N GLY A 36 5.23 -110.57 81.54
CA GLY A 36 6.50 -110.66 82.24
C GLY A 36 6.65 -109.58 83.32
N GLN A 37 7.78 -109.58 84.02
CA GLN A 37 8.10 -108.52 84.98
C GLN A 37 8.16 -107.16 84.27
N PRO A 38 7.47 -106.12 84.77
CA PRO A 38 7.57 -104.78 84.22
C PRO A 38 9.01 -104.29 84.24
N SER A 39 9.42 -103.57 83.20
CA SER A 39 10.70 -102.86 83.20
C SER A 39 10.79 -101.89 84.37
N ALA A 40 12.01 -101.45 84.68
CA ALA A 40 12.19 -100.27 85.51
C ALA A 40 11.39 -99.09 84.91
N PRO A 41 10.74 -98.26 85.75
CA PRO A 41 10.01 -97.09 85.27
C PRO A 41 10.97 -96.12 84.62
N ALA A 42 10.70 -95.78 83.35
CA ALA A 42 11.36 -94.70 82.65
C ALA A 42 10.56 -93.42 82.84
N GLN A 43 11.24 -92.36 83.25
CA GLN A 43 10.65 -91.03 83.40
C GLN A 43 10.72 -90.28 82.08
N GLY A 44 9.60 -89.70 81.66
CA GLY A 44 9.55 -88.72 80.59
C GLY A 44 8.77 -87.49 81.04
N GLN A 45 9.16 -86.31 80.56
CA GLN A 45 8.37 -85.09 80.74
C GLN A 45 8.18 -84.44 79.38
N ALA A 46 6.93 -84.19 79.00
CA ALA A 46 6.65 -83.38 77.82
C ALA A 46 7.15 -81.95 78.08
N ARG A 47 7.98 -81.41 77.19
CA ARG A 47 8.41 -80.01 77.26
C ARG A 47 7.51 -79.14 76.38
N LYS A 48 7.31 -77.89 76.78
CA LYS A 48 6.69 -76.89 75.91
C LYS A 48 7.56 -76.72 74.67
N ALA A 49 6.92 -76.45 73.54
CA ALA A 49 7.63 -76.07 72.32
C ALA A 49 8.53 -74.86 72.62
N VAL A 50 9.81 -74.98 72.26
CA VAL A 50 10.78 -73.87 72.31
C VAL A 50 10.95 -73.33 70.89
N PRO A 51 11.53 -72.14 70.71
CA PRO A 51 11.69 -71.54 69.37
C PRO A 51 12.35 -72.46 68.34
N ASP A 52 13.31 -73.30 68.75
CA ASP A 52 13.99 -74.25 67.86
C ASP A 52 13.08 -75.39 67.35
N ASP A 53 11.93 -75.62 68.01
CA ASP A 53 10.92 -76.57 67.53
C ASP A 53 10.07 -75.97 66.40
N LEU A 54 10.17 -74.66 66.14
CA LEU A 54 9.37 -73.94 65.15
C LEU A 54 10.20 -73.57 63.91
N VAL A 55 10.38 -74.53 63.00
CA VAL A 55 11.01 -74.24 61.69
C VAL A 55 10.08 -73.44 60.76
N ASN A 56 10.65 -72.76 59.78
CA ASN A 56 9.86 -72.01 58.78
C ASN A 56 8.75 -72.87 58.18
N ALA A 57 7.54 -72.31 58.11
CA ALA A 57 6.31 -72.94 57.61
C ALA A 57 5.86 -74.21 58.36
N ILE A 58 6.41 -74.52 59.54
CA ILE A 58 5.95 -75.67 60.32
C ILE A 58 4.47 -75.54 60.73
N ILE A 59 3.99 -74.31 60.94
CA ILE A 59 2.58 -74.00 61.19
C ILE A 59 1.97 -73.54 59.85
N ASP A 60 1.11 -74.39 59.28
CA ASP A 60 0.32 -74.10 58.09
C ASP A 60 -1.16 -73.94 58.45
N GLU A 61 -2.00 -73.65 57.45
CA GLU A 61 -3.43 -73.39 57.61
C GLU A 61 -4.23 -74.57 58.20
N THR A 62 -3.65 -75.77 58.25
CA THR A 62 -4.32 -76.96 58.81
C THR A 62 -3.94 -77.24 60.26
N LYS A 63 -2.85 -76.62 60.75
CA LYS A 63 -2.25 -76.92 62.06
C LYS A 63 -2.74 -76.00 63.19
N LEU A 64 -3.43 -74.92 62.87
CA LEU A 64 -4.10 -74.07 63.85
C LEU A 64 -5.61 -74.35 63.82
N ALA A 65 -6.13 -74.86 64.94
CA ALA A 65 -7.58 -74.94 65.12
C ALA A 65 -8.21 -73.53 65.14
N GLY A 66 -9.49 -73.43 64.76
CA GLY A 66 -10.23 -72.18 64.86
C GLY A 66 -10.16 -71.61 66.28
N GLY A 67 -9.66 -70.37 66.42
CA GLY A 67 -9.45 -69.71 67.72
C GLY A 67 -8.16 -70.06 68.46
N ALA A 68 -7.25 -70.86 67.88
CA ALA A 68 -5.97 -71.20 68.49
C ALA A 68 -5.06 -69.97 68.72
N VAL A 69 -5.17 -68.95 67.86
CA VAL A 69 -4.50 -67.66 68.05
C VAL A 69 -5.51 -66.66 68.63
N THR A 70 -5.52 -66.54 69.94
CA THR A 70 -6.32 -65.53 70.65
C THR A 70 -5.53 -64.23 70.80
N GLY A 71 -6.19 -63.14 71.20
CA GLY A 71 -5.50 -61.87 71.51
C GLY A 71 -4.40 -62.01 72.58
N ALA A 72 -4.51 -62.99 73.48
CA ALA A 72 -3.48 -63.30 74.47
C ALA A 72 -2.30 -64.11 73.89
N ALA A 73 -2.50 -64.79 72.76
CA ALA A 73 -1.45 -65.51 72.04
C ALA A 73 -0.56 -64.58 71.19
N LEU A 74 -0.96 -63.32 70.99
CA LEU A 74 -0.21 -62.30 70.28
C LEU A 74 0.38 -61.31 71.28
N ALA A 75 1.71 -61.25 71.38
CA ALA A 75 2.36 -60.21 72.17
C ALA A 75 2.10 -58.82 71.57
N LEU A 76 2.15 -57.78 72.40
CA LEU A 76 2.06 -56.39 71.93
C LEU A 76 3.14 -56.13 70.88
N GLY A 77 2.74 -55.74 69.66
CA GLY A 77 3.64 -55.50 68.53
C GLY A 77 4.05 -56.75 67.72
N ALA A 78 3.48 -57.92 68.01
CA ALA A 78 3.78 -59.16 67.27
C ALA A 78 3.43 -59.08 65.77
N VAL A 79 2.43 -58.26 65.40
CA VAL A 79 2.09 -57.96 64.01
C VAL A 79 2.63 -56.57 63.66
N ASN A 80 3.78 -56.53 63.00
CA ASN A 80 4.45 -55.30 62.56
C ASN A 80 4.40 -55.14 61.03
N ALA A 81 5.00 -54.08 60.49
CA ALA A 81 4.98 -53.76 59.05
C ALA A 81 5.58 -54.86 58.15
N THR A 82 6.35 -55.81 58.69
CA THR A 82 6.88 -56.96 57.94
C THR A 82 6.08 -58.25 58.14
N ALA A 83 5.18 -58.29 59.14
CA ALA A 83 4.38 -59.45 59.48
C ALA A 83 3.13 -59.63 58.57
N LEU A 84 2.75 -58.57 57.85
CA LEU A 84 1.66 -58.59 56.87
C LEU A 84 2.25 -58.34 55.47
N ALA A 85 2.04 -59.26 54.55
CA ALA A 85 2.41 -59.05 53.14
C ALA A 85 1.49 -58.01 52.48
N ASP A 86 1.97 -57.38 51.39
CA ASP A 86 1.13 -56.53 50.55
C ASP A 86 -0.13 -57.30 50.08
N GLY A 87 -1.31 -56.71 50.26
CA GLY A 87 -2.59 -57.36 49.95
C GLY A 87 -3.05 -58.42 50.97
N ALA A 88 -2.38 -58.54 52.13
CA ALA A 88 -2.84 -59.44 53.19
C ALA A 88 -4.22 -59.06 53.74
N VAL A 89 -4.56 -57.76 53.77
CA VAL A 89 -5.86 -57.24 54.23
C VAL A 89 -6.59 -56.61 53.04
N LEU A 90 -7.54 -57.36 52.46
CA LEU A 90 -8.42 -56.90 51.38
C LEU A 90 -9.83 -56.67 51.91
N ALA A 91 -10.64 -55.94 51.15
CA ALA A 91 -12.03 -55.64 51.52
C ALA A 91 -12.83 -56.92 51.80
N GLU A 92 -12.66 -57.98 51.00
CA GLU A 92 -13.35 -59.27 51.24
C GLU A 92 -12.89 -60.01 52.51
N LYS A 93 -11.71 -59.67 53.04
CA LYS A 93 -11.16 -60.27 54.27
C LYS A 93 -11.59 -59.54 55.54
N LEU A 94 -12.25 -58.39 55.40
CA LEU A 94 -12.81 -57.60 56.50
C LEU A 94 -14.32 -57.80 56.54
N ALA A 95 -14.80 -58.57 57.52
CA ALA A 95 -16.23 -58.68 57.77
C ALA A 95 -16.84 -57.31 58.12
N ALA A 96 -18.13 -57.12 57.86
CA ALA A 96 -18.85 -55.92 58.28
C ALA A 96 -18.65 -55.67 59.79
N ASN A 97 -18.33 -54.42 60.18
CA ASN A 97 -18.01 -54.01 61.56
C ASN A 97 -16.76 -54.65 62.18
N SER A 98 -15.89 -55.29 61.37
CA SER A 98 -14.61 -55.84 61.87
C SER A 98 -13.64 -54.73 62.31
N VAL A 99 -13.68 -53.56 61.66
CA VAL A 99 -12.97 -52.34 62.05
C VAL A 99 -13.98 -51.31 62.53
N THR A 100 -13.99 -51.03 63.83
CA THR A 100 -14.85 -50.00 64.45
C THR A 100 -14.00 -48.87 64.99
N LEU A 101 -14.62 -47.74 65.34
CA LEU A 101 -13.92 -46.57 65.87
C LEU A 101 -13.05 -46.92 67.10
N GLY A 102 -13.51 -47.82 67.97
CA GLY A 102 -12.74 -48.27 69.14
C GLY A 102 -11.59 -49.22 68.83
N LYS A 103 -11.49 -49.74 67.60
CA LYS A 103 -10.41 -50.64 67.14
C LYS A 103 -9.31 -49.91 66.39
N LEU A 104 -9.50 -48.62 66.09
CA LEU A 104 -8.49 -47.76 65.47
C LEU A 104 -7.82 -46.93 66.56
N ALA A 105 -6.49 -47.03 66.67
CA ALA A 105 -5.74 -46.12 67.53
C ALA A 105 -5.78 -44.69 66.95
N SER A 106 -5.63 -43.68 67.82
CA SER A 106 -5.50 -42.29 67.38
C SER A 106 -4.32 -42.16 66.40
N GLY A 107 -4.58 -41.63 65.20
CA GLY A 107 -3.58 -41.50 64.13
C GLY A 107 -3.32 -42.77 63.30
N ALA A 108 -4.00 -43.89 63.55
CA ALA A 108 -3.84 -45.13 62.79
C ALA A 108 -4.28 -45.01 61.32
N VAL A 109 -5.17 -44.07 61.01
CA VAL A 109 -5.56 -43.68 59.65
C VAL A 109 -5.13 -42.23 59.46
N THR A 110 -4.15 -42.00 58.59
CA THR A 110 -3.68 -40.65 58.27
C THR A 110 -4.50 -40.06 57.13
N LEU A 111 -4.55 -38.73 57.05
CA LEU A 111 -5.27 -38.03 55.98
C LEU A 111 -4.74 -38.38 54.57
N SER A 112 -3.44 -38.70 54.48
CA SER A 112 -2.79 -39.21 53.26
C SER A 112 -3.41 -40.55 52.79
N ALA A 113 -3.80 -41.41 53.73
CA ALA A 113 -4.43 -42.70 53.45
C ALA A 113 -5.88 -42.60 52.97
N LEU A 114 -6.50 -41.41 52.99
CA LEU A 114 -7.89 -41.13 52.60
C LEU A 114 -8.00 -40.31 51.29
N GLY A 115 -6.93 -40.31 50.48
CA GLY A 115 -6.80 -39.48 49.28
C GLY A 115 -7.98 -39.60 48.29
N GLY A 116 -8.63 -38.48 48.00
CA GLY A 116 -9.50 -38.31 46.83
C GLY A 116 -11.00 -38.12 47.09
N ALA A 117 -11.54 -38.56 48.23
CA ALA A 117 -13.00 -38.60 48.42
C ALA A 117 -13.60 -37.51 49.34
N LEU A 118 -12.78 -36.67 49.99
CA LEU A 118 -13.26 -35.68 50.97
C LEU A 118 -13.32 -34.22 50.44
N ALA A 119 -13.37 -34.03 49.12
CA ALA A 119 -13.28 -32.72 48.49
C ALA A 119 -14.48 -31.77 48.70
N ASP A 120 -15.47 -32.13 49.54
CA ASP A 120 -16.56 -31.25 49.98
C ASP A 120 -16.97 -31.50 51.44
N SER A 121 -16.01 -31.86 52.31
CA SER A 121 -16.35 -32.08 53.72
C SER A 121 -16.70 -30.76 54.40
N THR A 122 -17.97 -30.64 54.82
CA THR A 122 -18.52 -29.60 55.71
C THR A 122 -17.67 -29.38 56.97
N THR A 123 -16.73 -30.27 57.29
CA THR A 123 -15.83 -30.16 58.44
C THR A 123 -14.79 -29.05 58.33
N GLN A 124 -14.42 -28.57 57.12
CA GLN A 124 -13.47 -27.45 56.96
C GLN A 124 -14.13 -26.09 56.73
N ARG A 125 -15.46 -26.05 56.66
CA ARG A 125 -16.26 -24.82 56.52
C ARG A 125 -17.13 -24.63 57.75
N LEU A 126 -16.92 -23.53 58.45
CA LEU A 126 -17.79 -23.10 59.54
C LEU A 126 -18.55 -21.86 59.09
N VAL A 127 -19.87 -21.87 59.26
CA VAL A 127 -20.72 -20.68 59.17
C VAL A 127 -21.68 -20.76 60.35
N ASP A 128 -21.62 -19.76 61.23
CA ASP A 128 -22.46 -19.65 62.41
C ASP A 128 -23.25 -18.34 62.30
N ALA A 129 -24.59 -18.45 62.30
CA ALA A 129 -25.54 -17.33 62.20
C ALA A 129 -25.98 -16.79 63.58
N MET A 130 -25.19 -17.08 64.63
CA MET A 130 -25.46 -16.66 66.01
C MET A 130 -26.82 -17.14 66.53
N SER A 131 -27.30 -18.28 66.04
CA SER A 131 -28.60 -18.87 66.38
C SER A 131 -28.56 -19.76 67.63
N GLU A 132 -27.38 -20.28 68.01
CA GLU A 132 -27.23 -21.22 69.12
C GLU A 132 -26.26 -20.70 70.20
N ALA A 133 -26.78 -20.45 71.40
CA ALA A 133 -25.97 -19.92 72.49
C ALA A 133 -24.83 -20.86 72.96
N ALA A 134 -25.00 -22.17 72.79
CA ALA A 134 -24.01 -23.17 73.18
C ALA A 134 -22.79 -23.25 72.22
N ALA A 135 -22.89 -22.63 71.04
CA ALA A 135 -21.79 -22.60 70.07
C ALA A 135 -20.65 -21.65 70.47
N TRP A 136 -20.87 -20.80 71.48
CA TRP A 136 -19.94 -19.76 71.92
C TRP A 136 -19.66 -19.81 73.42
N GLN A 137 -18.39 -19.72 73.80
CA GLN A 137 -17.94 -19.70 75.19
C GLN A 137 -17.18 -18.42 75.48
N THR A 138 -17.54 -17.74 76.56
CA THR A 138 -16.78 -16.59 77.08
C THR A 138 -15.48 -17.07 77.70
N THR A 139 -14.35 -16.63 77.15
CA THR A 139 -13.02 -16.96 77.69
C THR A 139 -12.52 -15.93 78.69
N ASP A 140 -12.99 -14.69 78.57
CA ASP A 140 -12.61 -13.56 79.41
C ASP A 140 -13.66 -12.45 79.25
N ARG A 141 -13.84 -11.62 80.28
CA ARG A 141 -14.78 -10.49 80.25
C ARG A 141 -14.45 -9.44 81.31
N GLY A 142 -14.77 -8.19 81.00
CA GLY A 142 -14.67 -7.10 81.98
C GLY A 142 -15.67 -7.26 83.13
N THR A 143 -15.39 -6.62 84.26
CA THR A 143 -16.28 -6.64 85.43
C THR A 143 -17.64 -6.03 85.08
N GLY A 144 -18.71 -6.83 85.19
CA GLY A 144 -20.07 -6.42 84.83
C GLY A 144 -20.45 -6.59 83.36
N ALA A 145 -19.54 -7.07 82.50
CA ALA A 145 -19.83 -7.33 81.09
C ALA A 145 -20.72 -8.58 80.89
N THR A 146 -21.58 -8.53 79.88
CA THR A 146 -22.54 -9.60 79.58
C THR A 146 -22.51 -10.01 78.10
N TRP A 147 -22.77 -11.30 77.87
CA TRP A 147 -23.01 -11.90 76.54
C TRP A 147 -24.43 -12.42 76.51
N THR A 148 -25.21 -12.01 75.53
CA THR A 148 -26.60 -12.44 75.37
C THR A 148 -26.91 -12.71 73.92
N HIS A 149 -27.63 -13.78 73.62
CA HIS A 149 -28.17 -13.99 72.27
C HIS A 149 -29.55 -13.35 72.21
N LEU A 150 -29.74 -12.49 71.21
CA LEU A 150 -31.00 -11.81 70.96
C LEU A 150 -31.66 -12.44 69.74
N SER A 151 -32.99 -12.60 69.81
CA SER A 151 -33.84 -13.02 68.71
C SER A 151 -34.80 -11.91 68.31
N GLY A 152 -35.28 -11.90 67.07
CA GLY A 152 -36.21 -10.88 66.56
C GLY A 152 -35.53 -9.56 66.19
N VAL A 153 -34.22 -9.58 65.97
CA VAL A 153 -33.45 -8.42 65.47
C VAL A 153 -33.70 -8.30 63.96
N THR A 154 -34.81 -7.67 63.59
CA THR A 154 -35.36 -7.65 62.22
C THR A 154 -34.40 -7.12 61.14
N ASP A 155 -33.42 -6.31 61.53
CA ASP A 155 -32.41 -5.77 60.64
C ASP A 155 -31.10 -6.59 60.58
N ALA A 156 -31.02 -7.74 61.26
CA ALA A 156 -29.89 -8.67 61.20
C ALA A 156 -29.98 -9.58 59.95
N PRO A 157 -29.00 -9.53 59.02
CA PRO A 157 -29.18 -10.14 57.71
C PRO A 157 -29.18 -11.68 57.63
N THR A 158 -28.76 -12.44 58.64
CA THR A 158 -28.67 -13.92 58.55
C THR A 158 -29.82 -14.72 59.18
N GLY A 159 -30.82 -14.08 59.80
CA GLY A 159 -31.93 -14.83 60.42
C GLY A 159 -32.57 -14.19 61.64
N GLN A 160 -32.41 -12.88 61.83
CA GLN A 160 -32.96 -12.13 62.98
C GLN A 160 -32.43 -12.57 64.36
N THR A 161 -31.32 -13.32 64.41
CA THR A 161 -30.60 -13.69 65.64
C THR A 161 -29.21 -13.05 65.65
N VAL A 162 -28.80 -12.51 66.80
CA VAL A 162 -27.47 -11.90 66.97
C VAL A 162 -26.91 -12.22 68.35
N GLY A 163 -25.59 -12.33 68.47
CA GLY A 163 -24.90 -12.29 69.76
C GLY A 163 -24.59 -10.85 70.15
N GLU A 164 -25.01 -10.41 71.34
CA GLU A 164 -24.79 -9.06 71.87
C GLU A 164 -23.80 -9.09 73.04
N ALA A 165 -22.74 -8.29 72.91
CA ALA A 165 -21.77 -7.99 73.94
C ALA A 165 -22.03 -6.62 74.56
N ARG A 166 -22.25 -6.57 75.87
CA ARG A 166 -22.30 -5.32 76.65
C ARG A 166 -21.06 -5.21 77.52
N GLY A 167 -20.23 -4.21 77.28
CA GLY A 167 -18.87 -4.13 77.78
C GLY A 167 -17.92 -5.12 77.10
N PHE A 168 -16.67 -5.15 77.56
CA PHE A 168 -15.62 -5.99 76.98
C PHE A 168 -15.88 -7.49 77.15
N ILE A 169 -15.72 -8.24 76.05
CA ILE A 169 -15.80 -9.69 76.08
C ILE A 169 -14.88 -10.37 75.08
N ARG A 170 -14.35 -11.54 75.46
CA ARG A 170 -13.67 -12.49 74.58
C ARG A 170 -14.51 -13.75 74.44
N LEU A 171 -14.70 -14.18 73.20
CA LEU A 171 -15.55 -15.31 72.86
C LEU A 171 -14.78 -16.26 71.96
N ARG A 172 -14.88 -17.56 72.26
CA ARG A 172 -14.43 -18.63 71.37
C ARG A 172 -15.59 -19.45 70.87
N GLY A 173 -15.54 -19.87 69.61
CA GLY A 173 -16.41 -20.91 69.09
C GLY A 173 -16.06 -22.26 69.71
N THR A 174 -17.05 -23.15 69.85
CA THR A 174 -16.84 -24.52 70.32
C THR A 174 -16.51 -25.49 69.19
N THR A 175 -16.89 -25.16 67.95
CA THR A 175 -16.63 -25.98 66.77
C THR A 175 -15.18 -25.84 66.30
N LEU A 176 -14.48 -26.97 66.23
CA LEU A 176 -13.10 -27.05 65.75
C LEU A 176 -13.07 -27.31 64.24
N VAL A 177 -12.39 -26.44 63.50
CA VAL A 177 -12.15 -26.57 62.06
C VAL A 177 -10.72 -27.11 61.86
N PRO A 178 -10.51 -28.25 61.19
CA PRO A 178 -9.18 -28.76 60.88
C PRO A 178 -8.35 -27.75 60.07
N TYR A 179 -7.11 -27.51 60.46
CA TYR A 179 -6.20 -26.56 59.82
C TYR A 179 -5.08 -27.24 59.05
N GLU A 180 -5.13 -27.11 57.72
CA GLU A 180 -4.19 -27.72 56.79
C GLU A 180 -3.20 -26.70 56.21
N PRO A 181 -1.88 -26.94 56.32
CA PRO A 181 -0.88 -26.16 55.58
C PRO A 181 -1.14 -26.23 54.07
N GLY A 182 -0.84 -25.15 53.35
CA GLY A 182 -1.08 -24.99 51.91
C GLY A 182 -2.47 -24.49 51.54
N VAL A 183 -3.46 -24.60 52.43
CA VAL A 183 -4.84 -24.12 52.21
C VAL A 183 -4.99 -22.67 52.67
N LEU A 184 -5.58 -21.81 51.82
CA LEU A 184 -5.90 -20.44 52.18
C LEU A 184 -7.27 -20.42 52.87
N TYR A 185 -7.35 -19.95 54.11
CA TYR A 185 -8.60 -19.82 54.86
C TYR A 185 -9.06 -18.37 54.90
N ARG A 186 -10.31 -18.10 54.52
CA ARG A 186 -11.02 -16.83 54.73
C ARG A 186 -11.78 -16.90 56.05
N VAL A 187 -11.50 -15.97 56.95
CA VAL A 187 -12.17 -15.82 58.24
C VAL A 187 -12.95 -14.51 58.20
N SER A 188 -14.26 -14.57 58.46
CA SER A 188 -15.10 -13.38 58.42
C SER A 188 -16.07 -13.30 59.59
N ALA A 189 -16.41 -12.08 60.02
CA ALA A 189 -17.49 -11.84 60.96
C ALA A 189 -18.28 -10.60 60.54
N ARG A 190 -19.61 -10.67 60.63
CA ARG A 190 -20.51 -9.55 60.42
C ARG A 190 -20.96 -8.98 61.75
N VAL A 191 -20.64 -7.73 61.98
CA VAL A 191 -20.63 -7.06 63.28
C VAL A 191 -21.15 -5.63 63.16
N ARG A 192 -21.71 -5.10 64.24
CA ARG A 192 -22.07 -3.69 64.36
C ARG A 192 -21.91 -3.20 65.79
N ALA A 193 -21.75 -1.90 65.98
CA ALA A 193 -21.82 -1.26 67.28
C ALA A 193 -23.17 -0.52 67.42
N THR A 194 -23.86 -0.70 68.55
CA THR A 194 -25.15 -0.03 68.83
C THR A 194 -25.02 1.03 69.94
N ALA A 195 -23.95 0.96 70.74
CA ALA A 195 -23.54 2.01 71.68
C ALA A 195 -22.02 1.95 71.86
N GLN A 196 -21.36 3.09 72.11
CA GLN A 196 -19.90 3.18 72.24
C GLN A 196 -19.51 4.24 73.29
N LEU A 197 -18.28 4.20 73.79
CA LEU A 197 -17.74 5.20 74.72
C LEU A 197 -17.60 6.58 74.04
N ALA A 198 -17.76 7.66 74.82
CA ALA A 198 -17.65 9.03 74.31
C ALA A 198 -16.21 9.39 73.87
N ALA A 199 -15.20 8.73 74.44
CA ALA A 199 -13.78 8.92 74.12
C ALA A 199 -13.29 7.85 73.12
N GLY A 200 -13.81 7.89 71.89
CA GLY A 200 -13.43 6.98 70.80
C GLY A 200 -14.23 5.69 70.77
N ALA A 201 -14.51 5.18 69.56
CA ALA A 201 -15.21 3.92 69.39
C ALA A 201 -14.33 2.74 69.82
N ASP A 202 -14.89 1.84 70.65
CA ASP A 202 -14.20 0.64 71.10
C ASP A 202 -13.77 -0.20 69.90
N SER A 203 -12.61 -0.85 70.07
CA SER A 203 -12.03 -1.69 69.04
C SER A 203 -12.49 -3.14 69.13
N MET A 204 -12.43 -3.85 68.00
CA MET A 204 -12.71 -5.27 67.92
C MET A 204 -11.57 -6.05 67.25
N TYR A 205 -11.53 -7.35 67.54
CA TYR A 205 -10.60 -8.31 66.94
C TYR A 205 -11.40 -9.53 66.46
N VAL A 206 -11.19 -9.91 65.21
CA VAL A 206 -11.82 -11.08 64.57
C VAL A 206 -10.69 -11.94 64.01
N GLY A 207 -10.67 -13.20 64.38
CA GLY A 207 -9.70 -14.15 63.86
C GLY A 207 -10.05 -15.55 64.33
N VAL A 208 -9.01 -16.35 64.52
CA VAL A 208 -9.16 -17.70 65.06
C VAL A 208 -8.21 -17.94 66.22
N LEU A 209 -8.63 -18.84 67.10
CA LEU A 209 -7.83 -19.43 68.15
C LEU A 209 -7.28 -20.78 67.67
N GLY A 210 -6.00 -21.01 67.89
CA GLY A 210 -5.35 -22.28 67.53
C GLY A 210 -5.52 -23.33 68.61
N VAL A 211 -5.72 -24.58 68.20
CA VAL A 211 -5.88 -25.74 69.08
C VAL A 211 -4.95 -26.87 68.61
N GLY A 212 -4.30 -27.52 69.57
CA GLY A 212 -3.36 -28.62 69.34
C GLY A 212 -4.03 -29.89 68.84
N ALA A 213 -3.21 -30.92 68.59
CA ALA A 213 -3.67 -32.21 68.06
C ALA A 213 -4.68 -32.93 68.98
N ASP A 214 -4.63 -32.65 70.27
CA ASP A 214 -5.50 -33.21 71.31
C ASP A 214 -6.89 -32.53 71.38
N GLN A 215 -7.17 -31.59 70.46
CA GLN A 215 -8.42 -30.84 70.37
C GLN A 215 -8.79 -30.03 71.63
N THR A 216 -7.86 -29.89 72.58
CA THR A 216 -8.13 -29.28 73.91
C THR A 216 -7.06 -28.29 74.33
N THR A 217 -5.77 -28.58 74.06
CA THR A 217 -4.66 -27.66 74.35
C THR A 217 -4.74 -26.45 73.43
N LEU A 218 -4.82 -25.26 74.00
CA LEU A 218 -4.80 -24.02 73.25
C LEU A 218 -3.37 -23.76 72.75
N VAL A 219 -3.24 -23.16 71.57
CA VAL A 219 -1.94 -22.85 70.98
C VAL A 219 -1.94 -21.39 70.53
N ASN A 220 -1.34 -20.55 71.37
CA ASN A 220 -1.17 -19.13 71.05
C ASN A 220 -0.13 -18.92 69.95
N ARG A 221 0.02 -17.68 69.49
CA ARG A 221 1.01 -17.35 68.46
C ARG A 221 2.44 -17.75 68.82
N THR A 222 2.80 -17.74 70.10
CA THR A 222 4.14 -18.08 70.61
C THR A 222 4.24 -19.56 71.04
N GLY A 223 3.21 -20.38 70.78
CA GLY A 223 3.15 -21.79 71.15
C GLY A 223 2.70 -22.10 72.59
N ALA A 224 2.33 -21.11 73.40
CA ALA A 224 1.90 -21.31 74.79
C ALA A 224 0.43 -21.76 74.90
N ASN A 225 0.14 -22.61 75.88
CA ASN A 225 -1.21 -23.02 76.28
C ASN A 225 -1.89 -21.94 77.12
N SER A 226 -2.45 -20.96 76.45
CA SER A 226 -3.18 -19.83 77.04
C SER A 226 -4.37 -19.48 76.15
N ALA A 227 -5.23 -18.53 76.52
CA ALA A 227 -6.12 -17.82 75.59
C ALA A 227 -5.69 -16.35 75.40
N SER A 228 -4.63 -15.94 76.14
CA SER A 228 -4.05 -14.60 76.14
C SER A 228 -3.08 -14.43 74.98
N SER A 229 -3.17 -13.31 74.25
CA SER A 229 -2.38 -13.00 73.05
C SER A 229 -2.72 -13.83 71.80
N HIS A 230 -3.93 -14.42 71.74
CA HIS A 230 -4.40 -15.19 70.58
C HIS A 230 -5.15 -14.30 69.61
N TYR A 231 -4.51 -14.01 68.50
CA TYR A 231 -5.19 -13.61 67.29
C TYR A 231 -4.31 -14.07 66.14
N TYR A 232 -4.74 -15.11 65.43
CA TYR A 232 -4.39 -15.20 64.02
C TYR A 232 -5.42 -14.33 63.31
N ALA A 233 -5.22 -13.01 63.39
CA ALA A 233 -6.28 -12.06 63.09
C ALA A 233 -6.54 -11.96 61.60
N ALA A 234 -7.82 -12.05 61.27
CA ALA A 234 -8.37 -11.48 60.06
C ALA A 234 -8.39 -9.94 60.14
N THR A 235 -8.76 -9.41 61.32
CA THR A 235 -8.71 -7.97 61.66
C THR A 235 -8.27 -7.78 63.11
N SER A 236 -7.58 -6.68 63.40
CA SER A 236 -7.13 -6.36 64.76
C SER A 236 -7.24 -4.88 65.05
N GLY A 237 -7.77 -4.51 66.22
CA GLY A 237 -7.81 -3.13 66.69
C GLY A 237 -8.72 -2.21 65.87
N ARG A 238 -9.68 -2.77 65.11
CA ARG A 238 -10.58 -1.97 64.26
C ARG A 238 -11.59 -1.25 65.14
N SER A 239 -11.58 0.08 65.11
CA SER A 239 -12.58 0.93 65.78
C SER A 239 -13.95 0.79 65.10
N MET A 240 -15.03 0.74 65.88
CA MET A 240 -16.41 0.53 65.40
C MET A 240 -17.36 1.66 65.81
N PRO A 241 -17.57 2.67 64.96
CA PRO A 241 -18.50 3.76 65.25
C PRO A 241 -19.96 3.27 65.27
N THR A 242 -20.82 3.93 66.05
CA THR A 242 -22.26 3.60 66.16
C THR A 242 -23.06 3.96 64.91
N THR A 243 -22.47 4.70 63.97
CA THR A 243 -23.10 5.10 62.69
C THR A 243 -22.94 4.05 61.58
N ASP A 244 -22.09 3.04 61.78
CA ASP A 244 -21.87 2.01 60.77
C ASP A 244 -22.99 0.96 60.83
N SER A 245 -23.77 0.89 59.75
CA SER A 245 -24.61 -0.27 59.43
C SER A 245 -23.77 -1.56 59.47
N TRP A 246 -24.40 -2.74 59.52
CA TRP A 246 -23.69 -4.03 59.58
C TRP A 246 -22.42 -4.09 58.72
N VAL A 247 -21.27 -4.28 59.38
CA VAL A 247 -19.96 -4.35 58.74
C VAL A 247 -19.52 -5.79 58.68
N THR A 248 -19.13 -6.28 57.51
CA THR A 248 -18.42 -7.55 57.40
C THR A 248 -16.92 -7.30 57.44
N VAL A 249 -16.24 -7.98 58.34
CA VAL A 249 -14.79 -7.96 58.42
C VAL A 249 -14.24 -9.28 57.94
N VAL A 250 -13.15 -9.24 57.19
CA VAL A 250 -12.55 -10.41 56.53
C VAL A 250 -11.05 -10.38 56.72
N GLY A 251 -10.45 -11.55 56.86
CA GLY A 251 -9.03 -11.73 56.66
C GLY A 251 -8.65 -13.19 56.48
N TYR A 252 -7.37 -13.44 56.31
CA TYR A 252 -6.87 -14.60 55.60
C TYR A 252 -5.71 -15.25 56.34
N LEU A 253 -5.76 -16.57 56.42
CA LEU A 253 -4.71 -17.39 57.04
C LEU A 253 -4.25 -18.47 56.09
N LYS A 254 -2.95 -18.74 56.05
CA LYS A 254 -2.35 -19.79 55.24
C LYS A 254 -1.04 -20.22 55.86
N ASP A 255 -0.78 -21.51 55.83
CA ASP A 255 0.45 -22.14 56.31
C ASP A 255 0.72 -22.00 57.82
N ARG A 256 1.65 -22.83 58.27
CA ARG A 256 2.18 -22.77 59.63
C ARG A 256 3.50 -21.99 59.62
N ALA A 257 3.74 -21.23 60.68
CA ALA A 257 5.02 -20.58 60.92
C ALA A 257 6.12 -21.64 61.05
N ALA A 258 7.36 -21.26 60.72
CA ALA A 258 8.50 -22.16 60.87
C ALA A 258 8.61 -22.67 62.33
N PRO A 259 9.14 -23.88 62.56
CA PRO A 259 9.30 -24.41 63.92
C PRO A 259 10.04 -23.42 64.83
N GLY A 260 9.44 -23.10 65.99
CA GLY A 260 9.98 -22.13 66.96
C GLY A 260 9.68 -20.65 66.64
N ALA A 261 9.13 -20.34 65.47
CA ALA A 261 8.68 -18.99 65.13
C ALA A 261 7.27 -18.73 65.66
N SER A 262 6.98 -17.45 65.96
CA SER A 262 5.61 -17.06 66.29
C SER A 262 4.75 -16.97 65.04
N GLY A 263 3.48 -17.38 65.14
CA GLY A 263 2.51 -17.12 64.06
C GLY A 263 2.15 -15.63 63.96
N SER A 264 1.52 -15.26 62.84
CA SER A 264 1.30 -13.87 62.46
C SER A 264 0.46 -13.10 63.49
N ALA A 265 0.89 -11.86 63.79
CA ALA A 265 0.07 -10.94 64.56
C ALA A 265 -1.17 -10.50 63.76
N GLY A 266 -1.04 -10.10 62.50
CA GLY A 266 -2.15 -9.48 61.76
C GLY A 266 -2.27 -7.97 62.02
N PRO A 267 -3.20 -7.27 61.34
CA PRO A 267 -4.30 -7.82 60.55
C PRO A 267 -3.82 -8.44 59.23
N ASN A 268 -4.34 -9.61 58.87
CA ASN A 268 -4.00 -10.30 57.62
C ASN A 268 -5.18 -10.17 56.63
N ASN A 269 -5.46 -8.96 56.17
CA ASN A 269 -6.68 -8.65 55.40
C ASN A 269 -6.51 -8.77 53.87
N ASP A 270 -5.30 -9.03 53.36
CA ASP A 270 -5.02 -9.28 51.94
C ASP A 270 -4.88 -10.79 51.69
N PRO A 271 -5.71 -11.41 50.82
CA PRO A 271 -5.59 -12.84 50.52
C PRO A 271 -4.26 -13.23 49.86
N ARG A 272 -3.50 -12.26 49.33
CA ARG A 272 -2.16 -12.45 48.75
C ARG A 272 -1.06 -12.40 49.81
N GLN A 273 -1.34 -11.89 51.00
CA GLN A 273 -0.44 -11.86 52.16
C GLN A 273 -1.12 -12.44 53.41
N PRO A 274 -1.51 -13.73 53.37
CA PRO A 274 -2.20 -14.35 54.49
C PRO A 274 -1.28 -14.54 55.71
N GLY A 275 -1.88 -14.56 56.91
CA GLY A 275 -1.16 -14.81 58.15
C GLY A 275 -0.88 -16.30 58.38
N THR A 276 0.25 -16.61 59.01
CA THR A 276 0.58 -17.98 59.41
C THR A 276 0.08 -18.27 60.82
N VAL A 277 -0.26 -19.53 61.10
CA VAL A 277 -0.52 -20.00 62.47
C VAL A 277 0.72 -20.63 63.09
N HIS A 278 0.84 -20.73 64.41
CA HIS A 278 1.98 -21.41 65.04
C HIS A 278 2.08 -22.89 64.61
N ASP A 279 3.30 -23.43 64.54
CA ASP A 279 3.55 -24.80 64.06
C ASP A 279 2.77 -25.89 64.80
N ALA A 280 2.48 -25.70 66.09
CA ALA A 280 1.71 -26.67 66.89
C ALA A 280 0.18 -26.66 66.63
N VAL A 281 -0.35 -25.73 65.83
CA VAL A 281 -1.79 -25.64 65.54
C VAL A 281 -2.22 -26.77 64.61
N ARG A 282 -3.29 -27.49 64.98
CA ARG A 282 -3.92 -28.54 64.15
C ARG A 282 -5.39 -28.26 63.86
N TYR A 283 -6.05 -27.52 64.74
CA TYR A 283 -7.40 -27.04 64.54
C TYR A 283 -7.47 -25.54 64.82
N ILE A 284 -8.41 -24.87 64.17
CA ILE A 284 -8.74 -23.46 64.40
C ILE A 284 -10.21 -23.36 64.78
N THR A 285 -10.54 -22.41 65.65
CA THR A 285 -11.94 -22.08 66.00
C THR A 285 -12.12 -20.57 65.96
N PRO A 286 -13.30 -20.04 65.60
CA PRO A 286 -13.52 -18.60 65.64
C PRO A 286 -13.19 -17.97 66.99
N TYR A 287 -12.57 -16.79 66.96
CA TYR A 287 -12.24 -16.06 68.17
C TYR A 287 -12.51 -14.57 67.99
N LEU A 288 -13.32 -14.00 68.87
CA LEU A 288 -13.81 -12.64 68.79
C LEU A 288 -13.51 -11.88 70.08
N TRP A 289 -12.93 -10.69 69.97
CA TRP A 289 -12.83 -9.73 71.07
C TRP A 289 -13.68 -8.53 70.70
N LEU A 290 -14.70 -8.26 71.51
CA LEU A 290 -15.68 -7.20 71.28
C LEU A 290 -15.54 -6.17 72.40
N ASN A 291 -15.74 -4.90 72.05
CA ASN A 291 -15.58 -3.78 72.98
C ASN A 291 -14.22 -3.75 73.70
N TYR A 292 -13.11 -4.06 73.02
CA TYR A 292 -11.79 -4.18 73.66
C TYR A 292 -11.33 -2.90 74.36
N GLY A 293 -11.71 -1.73 73.83
CA GLY A 293 -11.39 -0.43 74.43
C GLY A 293 -11.95 -0.25 75.85
N SER A 294 -12.96 -1.02 76.24
CA SER A 294 -13.61 -0.93 77.55
C SER A 294 -13.25 -2.06 78.52
N MET A 295 -12.13 -2.77 78.31
CA MET A 295 -11.73 -3.93 79.13
C MET A 295 -11.65 -3.64 80.64
N ASP A 296 -11.20 -2.45 81.01
CA ASP A 296 -11.00 -2.02 82.39
C ASP A 296 -12.05 -0.98 82.85
N VAL A 297 -13.19 -0.89 82.16
CA VAL A 297 -14.27 0.06 82.48
C VAL A 297 -15.50 -0.70 83.01
N PRO A 298 -15.66 -0.84 84.34
CA PRO A 298 -16.82 -1.50 84.93
C PRO A 298 -18.12 -0.81 84.50
N GLY A 299 -19.09 -1.59 84.00
CA GLY A 299 -20.38 -1.06 83.57
C GLY A 299 -20.33 -0.20 82.30
N SER A 300 -19.33 -0.40 81.43
CA SER A 300 -19.21 0.30 80.14
C SER A 300 -20.53 0.29 79.34
N PRO A 301 -20.95 1.46 78.79
CA PRO A 301 -22.13 1.54 77.93
C PRO A 301 -21.91 0.95 76.52
N ALA A 302 -20.70 0.49 76.19
CA ALA A 302 -20.40 -0.03 74.86
C ALA A 302 -21.16 -1.33 74.56
N VAL A 303 -21.81 -1.37 73.40
CA VAL A 303 -22.58 -2.51 72.92
C VAL A 303 -22.16 -2.83 71.48
N MET A 304 -21.79 -4.09 71.25
CA MET A 304 -21.51 -4.65 69.92
C MET A 304 -22.37 -5.88 69.69
N GLN A 305 -22.89 -6.01 68.47
CA GLN A 305 -23.65 -7.17 68.04
C GLN A 305 -22.90 -7.89 66.91
N VAL A 306 -22.98 -9.22 66.92
CA VAL A 306 -22.45 -10.11 65.89
C VAL A 306 -23.61 -10.90 65.32
N ASP A 307 -23.73 -10.93 64.00
CA ASP A 307 -24.82 -11.62 63.31
C ASP A 307 -24.35 -12.89 62.62
N ALA A 308 -23.14 -12.92 62.07
CA ALA A 308 -22.58 -14.13 61.50
C ALA A 308 -21.06 -14.21 61.64
N VAL A 309 -20.53 -15.43 61.73
CA VAL A 309 -19.09 -15.72 61.70
C VAL A 309 -18.84 -16.91 60.78
N ALA A 310 -17.81 -16.82 59.94
CA ALA A 310 -17.44 -17.89 59.02
C ALA A 310 -15.93 -18.13 58.95
N ILE A 311 -15.56 -19.39 58.77
CA ILE A 311 -14.22 -19.87 58.39
C ILE A 311 -14.38 -20.73 57.14
N GLU A 312 -13.72 -20.36 56.05
CA GLU A 312 -13.90 -20.98 54.74
C GLU A 312 -12.55 -21.26 54.08
N ALA A 313 -12.30 -22.52 53.70
CA ALA A 313 -11.14 -22.88 52.89
C ALA A 313 -11.34 -22.45 51.41
N LEU A 314 -10.43 -21.63 50.88
CA LEU A 314 -10.36 -21.17 49.49
C LEU A 314 -9.27 -21.97 48.75
N LYS A 315 -9.64 -22.70 47.70
CA LYS A 315 -8.68 -23.49 46.89
C LYS A 315 -8.06 -22.66 45.76
N THR A 316 -6.97 -23.15 45.17
CA THR A 316 -6.49 -22.71 43.85
C THR A 316 -7.52 -23.09 42.77
N GLY A 317 -7.94 -22.14 41.92
CA GLY A 317 -8.92 -22.38 40.84
C GLY A 317 -10.36 -21.92 41.08
N VAL A 318 -10.62 -21.07 42.08
CA VAL A 318 -11.97 -20.60 42.50
C VAL A 318 -12.66 -19.67 41.48
N VAL A 319 -12.06 -19.35 40.33
CA VAL A 319 -12.75 -18.56 39.30
C VAL A 319 -13.53 -19.50 38.39
N ASP A 320 -14.73 -19.91 38.83
CA ASP A 320 -15.76 -20.51 37.98
C ASP A 320 -16.88 -19.50 37.67
N SER A 321 -17.86 -19.89 36.85
CA SER A 321 -18.95 -19.00 36.42
C SER A 321 -19.77 -18.41 37.57
N THR A 322 -19.73 -19.02 38.76
CA THR A 322 -20.45 -18.55 39.95
C THR A 322 -19.72 -17.39 40.64
N ASN A 323 -18.40 -17.32 40.47
CA ASN A 323 -17.55 -16.28 41.06
C ASN A 323 -17.18 -15.17 40.06
N LEU A 324 -17.61 -15.29 38.80
CA LEU A 324 -17.51 -14.28 37.75
C LEU A 324 -18.82 -13.48 37.62
N ILE A 325 -19.02 -12.50 38.48
CA ILE A 325 -20.13 -11.54 38.35
C ILE A 325 -19.81 -10.46 37.31
N SER A 326 -20.82 -9.78 36.76
CA SER A 326 -20.62 -8.68 35.80
C SER A 326 -19.64 -7.63 36.35
N GLY A 327 -18.62 -7.29 35.57
CA GLY A 327 -17.58 -6.33 35.95
C GLY A 327 -16.46 -6.86 36.86
N SER A 328 -16.49 -8.14 37.27
CA SER A 328 -15.43 -8.72 38.11
C SER A 328 -14.08 -8.89 37.40
N VAL A 329 -14.09 -9.07 36.07
CA VAL A 329 -12.89 -9.10 35.23
C VAL A 329 -12.72 -7.74 34.56
N THR A 330 -11.98 -6.86 35.22
CA THR A 330 -11.59 -5.55 34.67
C THR A 330 -10.21 -5.62 34.02
N ALA A 331 -9.80 -4.57 33.30
CA ALA A 331 -8.43 -4.47 32.78
C ALA A 331 -7.37 -4.61 33.91
N ALA A 332 -7.65 -4.13 35.12
CA ALA A 332 -6.77 -4.30 36.27
C ALA A 332 -6.74 -5.75 36.81
N ALA A 333 -7.80 -6.53 36.55
CA ALA A 333 -7.85 -7.95 36.89
C ALA A 333 -7.08 -8.84 35.89
N LEU A 334 -6.76 -8.29 34.71
CA LEU A 334 -5.97 -8.96 33.67
C LEU A 334 -4.56 -8.36 33.64
N ALA A 335 -3.61 -9.02 34.30
CA ALA A 335 -2.20 -8.66 34.14
C ALA A 335 -1.76 -8.80 32.66
N ALA A 336 -0.69 -8.11 32.26
CA ALA A 336 -0.07 -8.32 30.95
C ALA A 336 0.23 -9.82 30.74
N ASP A 337 -0.04 -10.34 29.54
CA ASP A 337 0.12 -11.75 29.17
C ASP A 337 -0.65 -12.77 30.03
N SER A 338 -1.66 -12.31 30.78
CA SER A 338 -2.50 -13.21 31.58
C SER A 338 -3.42 -14.09 30.73
N VAL A 339 -3.79 -13.64 29.52
CA VAL A 339 -4.59 -14.37 28.52
C VAL A 339 -3.73 -14.62 27.29
N ILE A 340 -3.07 -15.78 27.24
CA ILE A 340 -2.26 -16.24 26.09
C ILE A 340 -3.02 -17.28 25.29
N ALA A 341 -2.57 -17.56 24.06
CA ALA A 341 -3.21 -18.52 23.16
C ALA A 341 -3.50 -19.88 23.83
N GLY A 342 -2.56 -20.42 24.63
CA GLY A 342 -2.75 -21.70 25.33
C GLY A 342 -3.81 -21.70 26.44
N LYS A 343 -4.30 -20.52 26.86
CA LYS A 343 -5.38 -20.35 27.85
C LYS A 343 -6.75 -20.11 27.21
N VAL A 344 -6.78 -19.87 25.89
CA VAL A 344 -8.01 -19.75 25.11
C VAL A 344 -8.28 -21.12 24.52
N ALA A 345 -9.31 -21.81 25.01
CA ALA A 345 -9.72 -23.09 24.44
C ALA A 345 -10.19 -22.90 22.98
N ALA A 346 -10.15 -23.97 22.19
CA ALA A 346 -10.76 -23.97 20.87
C ALA A 346 -12.23 -23.54 20.97
N ASP A 347 -12.67 -22.67 20.06
CA ASP A 347 -14.02 -22.08 20.02
C ASP A 347 -14.43 -21.28 21.27
N ALA A 348 -13.50 -20.94 22.16
CA ALA A 348 -13.81 -20.14 23.34
C ALA A 348 -14.19 -18.69 23.01
N ILE A 349 -13.68 -18.16 21.88
CA ILE A 349 -13.99 -16.82 21.37
C ILE A 349 -14.67 -16.99 20.01
N THR A 350 -15.99 -16.77 19.98
CA THR A 350 -16.81 -16.77 18.77
C THR A 350 -17.25 -15.33 18.45
N GLY A 351 -18.03 -15.15 17.37
CA GLY A 351 -18.57 -13.84 17.02
C GLY A 351 -19.43 -13.19 18.12
N ARG A 352 -19.98 -13.98 19.06
CA ARG A 352 -20.74 -13.46 20.21
C ARG A 352 -19.87 -12.69 21.20
N GLU A 353 -18.65 -13.16 21.42
CA GLU A 353 -17.70 -12.56 22.36
C GLU A 353 -16.96 -11.36 21.77
N ILE A 354 -16.99 -11.19 20.44
CA ILE A 354 -16.41 -10.06 19.72
C ILE A 354 -17.49 -9.01 19.45
N ALA A 355 -17.56 -7.99 20.30
CA ALA A 355 -18.47 -6.87 20.05
C ALA A 355 -18.07 -6.07 18.80
N ALA A 356 -19.03 -5.39 18.16
CA ALA A 356 -18.73 -4.52 17.03
C ALA A 356 -17.66 -3.47 17.40
N ASN A 357 -16.66 -3.30 16.54
CA ASN A 357 -15.52 -2.39 16.71
C ASN A 357 -14.63 -2.66 17.95
N SER A 358 -14.78 -3.80 18.62
CA SER A 358 -13.92 -4.15 19.77
C SER A 358 -12.52 -4.62 19.37
N VAL A 359 -12.37 -5.11 18.14
CA VAL A 359 -11.09 -5.47 17.53
C VAL A 359 -10.94 -4.63 16.27
N THR A 360 -10.09 -3.61 16.33
CA THR A 360 -9.72 -2.75 15.22
C THR A 360 -8.29 -3.07 14.76
N ALA A 361 -7.80 -2.33 13.77
CA ALA A 361 -6.46 -2.55 13.24
C ALA A 361 -5.35 -2.35 14.28
N SER A 362 -5.57 -1.58 15.35
CA SER A 362 -4.59 -1.41 16.44
C SER A 362 -4.45 -2.67 17.30
N GLU A 363 -5.50 -3.46 17.42
CA GLU A 363 -5.50 -4.71 18.17
C GLU A 363 -4.94 -5.88 17.36
N ILE A 364 -4.76 -5.71 16.04
CA ILE A 364 -4.21 -6.73 15.14
C ILE A 364 -2.73 -6.43 14.88
N ALA A 365 -1.85 -7.20 15.52
CA ALA A 365 -0.42 -7.05 15.29
C ALA A 365 -0.05 -7.34 13.82
N ALA A 366 0.99 -6.66 13.31
CA ALA A 366 1.45 -6.87 11.94
C ALA A 366 1.77 -8.36 11.69
N ALA A 367 1.28 -8.90 10.57
CA ALA A 367 1.41 -10.31 10.18
C ALA A 367 0.82 -11.36 11.15
N SER A 368 0.11 -10.95 12.22
CA SER A 368 -0.58 -11.90 13.11
C SER A 368 -1.73 -12.64 12.43
N ILE A 369 -2.32 -12.01 11.41
CA ILE A 369 -3.31 -12.59 10.52
C ILE A 369 -2.69 -12.66 9.12
N SER A 370 -2.24 -13.85 8.71
CA SER A 370 -1.78 -14.13 7.35
C SER A 370 -2.95 -14.54 6.43
N THR A 371 -2.73 -14.56 5.11
CA THR A 371 -3.79 -14.84 4.13
C THR A 371 -4.39 -16.24 4.24
N ASP A 372 -3.68 -17.19 4.85
CA ASP A 372 -4.19 -18.51 5.21
C ASP A 372 -5.03 -18.50 6.50
N LYS A 373 -4.94 -17.43 7.31
CA LYS A 373 -5.72 -17.20 8.54
C LYS A 373 -6.94 -16.32 8.30
N LEU A 374 -6.99 -15.61 7.18
CA LEU A 374 -8.12 -14.79 6.76
C LEU A 374 -8.92 -15.51 5.67
N VAL A 375 -9.95 -16.26 6.07
CA VAL A 375 -10.91 -16.80 5.12
C VAL A 375 -11.94 -15.73 4.79
N VAL A 376 -11.76 -15.03 3.67
CA VAL A 376 -12.82 -14.18 3.10
C VAL A 376 -13.81 -15.08 2.36
N ALA A 377 -14.69 -15.75 3.10
CA ALA A 377 -15.70 -16.65 2.54
C ALA A 377 -16.83 -15.86 1.87
N GLY A 378 -16.60 -15.40 0.64
CA GLY A 378 -17.60 -14.67 -0.15
C GLY A 378 -17.67 -15.04 -1.64
N GLY A 379 -16.89 -16.04 -2.09
CA GLY A 379 -16.69 -16.30 -3.52
C GLY A 379 -16.96 -17.72 -4.00
N THR A 380 -16.88 -18.72 -3.10
CA THR A 380 -17.00 -20.13 -3.47
C THR A 380 -18.47 -20.57 -3.48
N ASN A 381 -18.83 -21.39 -4.47
CA ASN A 381 -20.17 -21.97 -4.55
C ASN A 381 -20.40 -22.91 -3.36
N VAL A 382 -21.51 -22.76 -2.65
CA VAL A 382 -21.86 -23.64 -1.51
C VAL A 382 -22.56 -24.93 -1.96
N LEU A 383 -22.92 -25.02 -3.25
CA LEU A 383 -23.33 -26.28 -3.85
C LEU A 383 -22.11 -27.17 -4.08
N SER A 384 -22.14 -28.38 -3.53
CA SER A 384 -21.12 -29.41 -3.73
C SER A 384 -21.14 -30.01 -5.14
N ASP A 385 -22.29 -29.91 -5.83
CA ASP A 385 -22.53 -30.47 -7.16
C ASP A 385 -23.30 -29.46 -8.04
N PRO A 386 -22.66 -28.34 -8.44
CA PRO A 386 -23.35 -27.24 -9.11
C PRO A 386 -23.78 -27.57 -10.55
N SER A 387 -23.13 -28.52 -11.23
CA SER A 387 -23.54 -29.01 -12.55
C SER A 387 -24.45 -30.24 -12.49
N PHE A 388 -24.85 -30.67 -11.30
CA PHE A 388 -25.78 -31.79 -11.09
C PHE A 388 -25.33 -33.13 -11.70
N GLU A 389 -24.02 -33.40 -11.76
CA GLU A 389 -23.47 -34.60 -12.40
C GLU A 389 -23.00 -35.66 -11.41
N GLY A 390 -22.78 -35.24 -10.16
CA GLY A 390 -22.17 -36.02 -9.11
C GLY A 390 -23.12 -36.97 -8.39
N ALA A 391 -22.52 -37.76 -7.50
CA ALA A 391 -23.24 -38.77 -6.73
C ALA A 391 -24.29 -38.15 -5.79
N TYR A 392 -24.07 -36.90 -5.36
CA TYR A 392 -24.99 -36.19 -4.49
C TYR A 392 -26.30 -35.88 -5.20
N THR A 393 -26.27 -35.22 -6.37
CA THR A 393 -27.50 -34.92 -7.10
C THR A 393 -28.21 -36.19 -7.57
N ALA A 394 -27.47 -37.22 -7.97
CA ALA A 394 -28.05 -38.52 -8.31
C ALA A 394 -28.79 -39.18 -7.12
N ALA A 395 -28.35 -38.95 -5.88
CA ALA A 395 -28.99 -39.51 -4.69
C ALA A 395 -30.29 -38.78 -4.29
N ILE A 396 -30.39 -37.47 -4.56
CA ILE A 396 -31.57 -36.67 -4.25
C ILE A 396 -32.60 -36.67 -5.38
N ALA A 397 -32.20 -36.90 -6.63
CA ALA A 397 -33.08 -37.01 -7.78
C ALA A 397 -33.94 -38.28 -7.68
N LYS A 398 -35.17 -38.13 -7.18
CA LYS A 398 -36.17 -39.20 -6.99
C LYS A 398 -37.53 -38.76 -7.53
N ASN A 399 -38.44 -39.72 -7.65
CA ASN A 399 -39.80 -39.52 -8.16
C ASN A 399 -39.78 -38.95 -9.59
N GLU A 400 -40.26 -37.73 -9.80
CA GLU A 400 -40.29 -37.04 -11.09
C GLU A 400 -38.94 -36.41 -11.47
N TRP A 401 -37.93 -36.50 -10.60
CA TRP A 401 -36.59 -35.96 -10.84
C TRP A 401 -35.62 -37.05 -11.28
N SER A 402 -34.79 -36.75 -12.28
CA SER A 402 -33.79 -37.65 -12.83
C SER A 402 -32.56 -36.87 -13.32
N VAL A 403 -31.40 -37.51 -13.43
CA VAL A 403 -30.22 -36.93 -14.07
C VAL A 403 -30.11 -37.49 -15.48
N VAL A 404 -30.07 -36.62 -16.49
CA VAL A 404 -30.07 -37.00 -17.92
C VAL A 404 -28.89 -36.37 -18.66
N SER A 405 -28.53 -36.91 -19.83
CA SER A 405 -27.53 -36.31 -20.72
C SER A 405 -28.04 -35.04 -21.37
N GLY A 406 -27.13 -34.12 -21.72
CA GLY A 406 -27.45 -32.91 -22.48
C GLY A 406 -27.47 -31.62 -21.64
N GLY A 407 -26.49 -31.47 -20.75
CA GLY A 407 -26.30 -30.25 -19.95
C GLY A 407 -25.82 -29.04 -20.76
N ASN A 408 -25.76 -27.88 -20.10
CA ASN A 408 -25.34 -26.60 -20.68
C ASN A 408 -23.82 -26.43 -20.57
N GLY A 409 -23.09 -27.04 -21.50
CA GLY A 409 -21.62 -27.07 -21.44
C GLY A 409 -21.06 -28.11 -20.45
N SER A 410 -21.94 -28.88 -19.82
CA SER A 410 -21.65 -30.05 -19.00
C SER A 410 -22.20 -31.33 -19.69
N ALA A 411 -21.82 -32.51 -19.20
CA ALA A 411 -22.28 -33.79 -19.74
C ALA A 411 -23.73 -34.12 -19.37
N LYS A 412 -24.18 -33.72 -18.17
CA LYS A 412 -25.50 -34.06 -17.63
C LYS A 412 -26.23 -32.86 -17.06
N ALA A 413 -27.55 -32.98 -16.93
CA ALA A 413 -28.40 -31.99 -16.27
C ALA A 413 -29.40 -32.70 -15.35
N LEU A 414 -29.85 -31.96 -14.33
CA LEU A 414 -30.99 -32.38 -13.52
C LEU A 414 -32.28 -32.12 -14.30
N ARG A 415 -33.09 -33.14 -14.51
CA ARG A 415 -34.39 -33.08 -15.19
C ARG A 415 -35.53 -33.27 -14.19
N VAL A 416 -36.59 -32.49 -14.35
CA VAL A 416 -37.91 -32.78 -13.78
C VAL A 416 -38.92 -33.09 -14.89
N ASP A 417 -39.68 -34.16 -14.73
CA ASP A 417 -40.90 -34.41 -15.52
C ASP A 417 -42.07 -33.63 -14.91
N ALA A 418 -42.53 -32.62 -15.62
CA ALA A 418 -43.54 -31.68 -15.13
C ALA A 418 -44.97 -32.08 -15.55
N THR A 419 -45.14 -33.24 -16.19
CA THR A 419 -46.43 -33.71 -16.73
C THR A 419 -47.39 -34.14 -15.61
N ALA A 420 -48.60 -33.58 -15.56
CA ALA A 420 -49.61 -33.91 -14.56
C ALA A 420 -51.04 -33.65 -15.10
N THR A 421 -52.01 -34.43 -14.61
CA THR A 421 -53.44 -34.25 -14.95
C THR A 421 -54.04 -32.96 -14.38
N ALA A 422 -53.41 -32.36 -13.37
CA ALA A 422 -53.77 -31.07 -12.78
C ALA A 422 -52.51 -30.26 -12.44
N ALA A 423 -52.63 -28.93 -12.32
CA ALA A 423 -51.50 -28.04 -12.06
C ALA A 423 -50.78 -28.44 -10.75
N THR A 424 -49.54 -28.87 -10.88
CA THR A 424 -48.77 -29.46 -9.77
C THR A 424 -47.40 -28.79 -9.66
N THR A 425 -47.02 -28.41 -8.44
CA THR A 425 -45.69 -27.88 -8.15
C THR A 425 -44.73 -29.02 -7.82
N ARG A 426 -43.56 -29.02 -8.45
CA ARG A 426 -42.49 -29.98 -8.19
C ARG A 426 -41.25 -29.21 -7.78
N SER A 427 -40.77 -29.49 -6.57
CA SER A 427 -39.64 -28.80 -5.98
C SER A 427 -38.64 -29.83 -5.44
N LEU A 428 -37.34 -29.58 -5.63
CA LEU A 428 -36.28 -30.43 -5.12
C LEU A 428 -35.34 -29.60 -4.23
N PRO A 429 -35.15 -29.98 -2.96
CA PRO A 429 -34.15 -29.34 -2.11
C PRO A 429 -32.75 -29.78 -2.55
N LEU A 430 -31.85 -28.81 -2.70
CA LEU A 430 -30.49 -29.04 -3.16
C LEU A 430 -29.47 -28.99 -2.03
N THR A 431 -29.59 -28.05 -1.11
CA THR A 431 -28.67 -27.92 0.02
C THR A 431 -29.27 -27.06 1.12
N SER A 432 -28.65 -27.07 2.29
CA SER A 432 -28.94 -26.14 3.38
C SER A 432 -27.68 -25.35 3.74
N VAL A 433 -27.83 -24.05 3.93
CA VAL A 433 -26.73 -23.11 4.16
C VAL A 433 -27.01 -22.35 5.47
N PRO A 434 -26.07 -22.31 6.43
CA PRO A 434 -26.19 -21.42 7.57
C PRO A 434 -26.14 -19.97 7.08
N ILE A 435 -27.09 -19.14 7.52
CA ILE A 435 -27.16 -17.73 7.14
C ILE A 435 -27.93 -16.95 8.22
N LEU A 436 -27.44 -15.76 8.54
CA LEU A 436 -28.05 -14.90 9.55
C LEU A 436 -28.97 -13.86 8.92
N SER A 437 -29.89 -13.33 9.73
CA SER A 437 -30.71 -12.17 9.37
C SER A 437 -29.88 -11.03 8.77
N GLY A 438 -30.29 -10.53 7.61
CA GLY A 438 -29.63 -9.43 6.90
C GLY A 438 -28.50 -9.84 5.97
N GLU A 439 -27.97 -11.07 6.07
CA GLU A 439 -27.01 -11.59 5.10
C GLU A 439 -27.69 -11.89 3.75
N GLN A 440 -26.90 -11.96 2.68
CA GLN A 440 -27.38 -12.12 1.33
C GLN A 440 -26.84 -13.38 0.66
N LEU A 441 -27.64 -13.99 -0.22
CA LEU A 441 -27.21 -15.05 -1.14
C LEU A 441 -27.34 -14.57 -2.57
N TYR A 442 -26.32 -14.82 -3.38
CA TYR A 442 -26.43 -14.80 -4.83
C TYR A 442 -26.85 -16.19 -5.30
N LEU A 443 -28.04 -16.26 -5.88
CA LEU A 443 -28.65 -17.46 -6.43
C LEU A 443 -28.66 -17.35 -7.94
N ALA A 444 -28.16 -18.36 -8.65
CA ALA A 444 -28.33 -18.43 -10.09
C ALA A 444 -28.29 -19.86 -10.62
N VAL A 445 -29.05 -20.18 -11.66
CA VAL A 445 -29.08 -21.51 -12.31
C VAL A 445 -29.45 -21.37 -13.78
N ASP A 446 -28.94 -22.26 -14.63
CA ASP A 446 -29.38 -22.36 -16.02
C ASP A 446 -30.58 -23.31 -16.08
N ALA A 447 -31.63 -22.92 -16.80
CA ALA A 447 -32.82 -23.73 -16.99
C ALA A 447 -33.21 -23.83 -18.47
N ASN A 448 -33.66 -25.00 -18.91
CA ASN A 448 -34.21 -25.24 -20.25
C ASN A 448 -35.54 -25.98 -20.14
N ALA A 449 -36.64 -25.28 -20.40
CA ALA A 449 -37.98 -25.86 -20.45
C ALA A 449 -38.26 -26.44 -21.83
N SER A 450 -38.86 -27.63 -21.92
CA SER A 450 -39.22 -28.23 -23.21
C SER A 450 -40.27 -27.42 -23.97
N ALA A 451 -40.38 -27.67 -25.29
CA ALA A 451 -41.31 -26.96 -26.18
C ALA A 451 -42.78 -27.01 -25.72
N ASP A 452 -43.18 -28.11 -25.08
CA ASP A 452 -44.51 -28.39 -24.57
C ASP A 452 -44.69 -28.01 -23.08
N TRP A 453 -43.68 -27.44 -22.44
CA TRP A 453 -43.78 -27.07 -21.03
C TRP A 453 -44.88 -26.03 -20.79
N ALA A 454 -45.78 -26.38 -19.86
CA ALA A 454 -46.91 -25.56 -19.44
C ALA A 454 -46.95 -25.50 -17.91
N GLY A 455 -46.48 -24.40 -17.34
CA GLY A 455 -46.53 -24.11 -15.91
C GLY A 455 -46.53 -22.61 -15.62
N GLY A 456 -46.58 -22.25 -14.33
CA GLY A 456 -46.69 -20.86 -13.89
C GLY A 456 -45.37 -20.12 -13.73
N ALA A 457 -44.28 -20.82 -13.35
CA ALA A 457 -42.92 -20.25 -13.27
C ALA A 457 -41.86 -21.35 -13.14
N LEU A 458 -40.62 -21.02 -13.49
CA LEU A 458 -39.43 -21.73 -13.06
C LEU A 458 -38.76 -20.93 -11.95
N LYS A 459 -38.40 -21.59 -10.84
CA LYS A 459 -37.79 -20.90 -9.69
C LYS A 459 -36.55 -21.60 -9.18
N PHE A 460 -35.58 -20.79 -8.78
CA PHE A 460 -34.43 -21.17 -8.00
C PHE A 460 -34.37 -20.28 -6.77
N TYR A 461 -34.56 -20.83 -5.58
CA TYR A 461 -34.83 -20.02 -4.40
C TYR A 461 -34.18 -20.54 -3.13
N ALA A 462 -33.98 -19.61 -2.20
CA ALA A 462 -33.67 -19.87 -0.80
C ALA A 462 -34.96 -19.77 0.02
N ARG A 463 -35.30 -20.84 0.72
CA ARG A 463 -36.32 -20.89 1.77
C ARG A 463 -35.67 -20.48 3.09
N TRP A 464 -36.05 -19.34 3.63
CA TRP A 464 -35.52 -18.83 4.90
C TRP A 464 -36.13 -19.57 6.08
N LEU A 465 -35.31 -20.07 6.99
CA LEU A 465 -35.72 -20.85 8.15
C LEU A 465 -35.26 -20.17 9.45
N ASP A 466 -36.08 -20.24 10.49
CA ASP A 466 -35.72 -19.82 11.85
C ASP A 466 -34.99 -20.93 12.63
N GLY A 467 -34.61 -20.63 13.89
CA GLY A 467 -33.91 -21.57 14.77
C GLY A 467 -34.68 -22.85 15.12
N THR A 468 -35.98 -22.92 14.81
CA THR A 468 -36.83 -24.11 14.98
C THR A 468 -37.04 -24.88 13.68
N GLY A 469 -36.57 -24.35 12.56
CA GLY A 469 -36.80 -24.89 11.21
C GLY A 469 -38.10 -24.39 10.56
N ALA A 470 -38.81 -23.43 11.17
CA ALA A 470 -40.02 -22.86 10.58
C ALA A 470 -39.68 -21.87 9.46
N THR A 471 -40.55 -21.77 8.46
CA THR A 471 -40.30 -20.93 7.27
C THR A 471 -40.69 -19.49 7.50
N LEU A 472 -39.75 -18.58 7.25
CA LEU A 472 -39.92 -17.14 7.39
C LEU A 472 -40.27 -16.46 6.07
N GLY A 473 -39.90 -17.05 4.94
CA GLY A 473 -40.16 -16.50 3.61
C GLY A 473 -39.25 -17.12 2.56
N TRP A 474 -39.16 -16.44 1.40
CA TRP A 474 -38.44 -16.94 0.24
C TRP A 474 -37.64 -15.80 -0.42
N GLY A 475 -36.41 -16.11 -0.83
CA GLY A 475 -35.61 -15.29 -1.73
C GLY A 475 -35.51 -16.01 -3.07
N VAL A 476 -36.03 -15.43 -4.15
CA VAL A 476 -36.30 -16.17 -5.39
C VAL A 476 -35.60 -15.54 -6.60
N ALA A 477 -34.89 -16.36 -7.38
CA ALA A 477 -34.59 -16.11 -8.78
C ALA A 477 -35.62 -16.87 -9.63
N GLN A 478 -36.50 -16.18 -10.35
CA GLN A 478 -37.56 -16.83 -11.14
C GLN A 478 -37.73 -16.23 -12.53
N VAL A 479 -38.36 -17.02 -13.39
CA VAL A 479 -38.93 -16.58 -14.66
C VAL A 479 -40.35 -17.16 -14.79
N ASP A 480 -41.33 -16.29 -15.00
CA ASP A 480 -42.74 -16.70 -15.08
C ASP A 480 -43.06 -17.32 -16.46
N VAL A 481 -42.41 -16.81 -17.51
CA VAL A 481 -42.55 -17.30 -18.90
C VAL A 481 -41.16 -17.66 -19.43
N PRO A 482 -40.68 -18.90 -19.22
CA PRO A 482 -39.34 -19.30 -19.66
C PRO A 482 -39.25 -19.38 -21.19
N THR A 483 -38.08 -19.04 -21.72
CA THR A 483 -37.73 -19.40 -23.10
C THR A 483 -37.74 -20.93 -23.23
N ARG A 484 -38.52 -21.46 -24.18
CA ARG A 484 -38.64 -22.91 -24.40
C ARG A 484 -37.57 -23.41 -25.37
N SER A 485 -37.15 -24.66 -25.19
CA SER A 485 -36.15 -25.36 -26.00
C SER A 485 -34.79 -24.64 -26.09
N SER A 486 -34.48 -23.80 -25.12
CA SER A 486 -33.21 -23.08 -25.00
C SER A 486 -32.85 -22.91 -23.54
N TRP A 487 -31.56 -22.98 -23.24
CA TRP A 487 -31.02 -22.64 -21.93
C TRP A 487 -31.17 -21.14 -21.66
N GLN A 488 -31.54 -20.78 -20.44
CA GLN A 488 -31.59 -19.40 -19.94
C GLN A 488 -31.11 -19.33 -18.49
N ARG A 489 -30.47 -18.22 -18.11
CA ARG A 489 -29.98 -18.00 -16.74
C ARG A 489 -31.08 -17.36 -15.88
N LEU A 490 -31.43 -18.00 -14.77
CA LEU A 490 -32.17 -17.38 -13.67
C LEU A 490 -31.12 -16.88 -12.66
N ALA A 491 -31.18 -15.62 -12.24
CA ALA A 491 -30.25 -15.08 -11.24
C ALA A 491 -30.89 -14.00 -10.37
N ALA A 492 -30.60 -13.99 -9.07
CA ALA A 492 -30.99 -12.95 -8.13
C ALA A 492 -30.05 -12.89 -6.92
N THR A 493 -29.84 -11.70 -6.37
CA THR A 493 -29.30 -11.52 -5.01
C THR A 493 -30.47 -11.37 -4.05
N VAL A 494 -30.51 -12.18 -3.01
CA VAL A 494 -31.65 -12.27 -2.09
C VAL A 494 -31.18 -12.10 -0.64
N THR A 495 -31.92 -11.32 0.14
CA THR A 495 -31.58 -10.98 1.53
C THR A 495 -32.38 -11.82 2.52
N ALA A 496 -31.71 -12.39 3.51
CA ALA A 496 -32.33 -13.12 4.60
C ALA A 496 -33.15 -12.18 5.51
N PRO A 497 -34.44 -12.45 5.77
CA PRO A 497 -35.28 -11.65 6.65
C PRO A 497 -34.88 -11.78 8.13
N ALA A 498 -35.47 -10.94 8.97
CA ALA A 498 -35.31 -11.00 10.42
C ALA A 498 -35.55 -12.42 10.97
N ASN A 499 -34.76 -12.82 11.96
CA ASN A 499 -34.80 -14.12 12.64
C ASN A 499 -34.34 -15.34 11.80
N THR A 500 -33.81 -15.14 10.60
CA THR A 500 -33.23 -16.24 9.81
C THR A 500 -31.99 -16.81 10.50
N THR A 501 -31.91 -18.14 10.55
CA THR A 501 -30.73 -18.90 11.03
C THR A 501 -30.16 -19.83 9.96
N SER A 502 -30.97 -20.21 8.97
CA SER A 502 -30.52 -21.03 7.84
C SER A 502 -31.39 -20.81 6.61
N ALA A 503 -30.86 -21.20 5.44
CA ALA A 503 -31.58 -21.22 4.18
C ALA A 503 -31.52 -22.61 3.56
N SER A 504 -32.65 -23.14 3.14
CA SER A 504 -32.69 -24.34 2.29
C SER A 504 -32.85 -23.89 0.84
N VAL A 505 -31.97 -24.34 -0.07
CA VAL A 505 -31.99 -23.95 -1.49
C VAL A 505 -32.72 -24.99 -2.34
N TRP A 506 -33.54 -24.53 -3.29
CA TRP A 506 -34.43 -25.38 -4.08
C TRP A 506 -34.44 -24.98 -5.56
N VAL A 507 -34.68 -25.96 -6.43
CA VAL A 507 -35.19 -25.78 -7.80
C VAL A 507 -36.67 -26.17 -7.84
N GLU A 508 -37.47 -25.47 -8.64
CA GLU A 508 -38.91 -25.67 -8.72
C GLU A 508 -39.48 -25.42 -10.11
N SER A 509 -40.31 -26.36 -10.58
CA SER A 509 -41.29 -26.15 -11.66
C SER A 509 -42.65 -25.90 -11.02
N TYR A 510 -43.10 -24.64 -11.04
CA TYR A 510 -44.29 -24.19 -10.31
C TYR A 510 -45.56 -24.41 -11.14
N MET A 511 -46.57 -25.08 -10.54
CA MET A 511 -47.92 -25.25 -11.11
C MET A 511 -47.93 -25.78 -12.56
N ALA A 512 -47.09 -26.77 -12.87
CA ALA A 512 -46.97 -27.32 -14.22
C ALA A 512 -47.92 -28.50 -14.48
N THR A 513 -48.39 -28.62 -15.73
CA THR A 513 -49.26 -29.70 -16.22
C THR A 513 -48.64 -30.52 -17.36
N ALA A 514 -47.63 -30.00 -18.06
CA ALA A 514 -47.00 -30.68 -19.19
C ALA A 514 -45.52 -30.31 -19.32
N GLY A 515 -44.78 -31.14 -20.06
CA GLY A 515 -43.39 -30.93 -20.46
C GLY A 515 -42.36 -31.24 -19.37
N THR A 516 -41.13 -30.79 -19.59
CA THR A 516 -39.97 -31.09 -18.75
C THR A 516 -39.11 -29.84 -18.57
N VAL A 517 -38.29 -29.83 -17.53
CA VAL A 517 -37.30 -28.76 -17.30
C VAL A 517 -35.95 -29.38 -16.97
N LEU A 518 -34.91 -28.94 -17.66
CA LEU A 518 -33.51 -29.26 -17.36
C LEU A 518 -32.88 -28.10 -16.56
N TRP A 519 -32.03 -28.42 -15.60
CA TRP A 519 -31.31 -27.49 -14.74
C TRP A 519 -29.82 -27.80 -14.76
N ASP A 520 -28.98 -26.77 -14.81
CA ASP A 520 -27.51 -26.89 -14.83
C ASP A 520 -26.80 -25.63 -14.30
N ASN A 521 -25.49 -25.72 -14.04
CA ASN A 521 -24.60 -24.62 -13.63
C ASN A 521 -25.14 -23.79 -12.45
N ALA A 522 -25.73 -24.44 -11.45
CA ALA A 522 -26.28 -23.79 -10.28
C ALA A 522 -25.19 -23.13 -9.43
N VAL A 523 -25.51 -21.94 -8.92
CA VAL A 523 -24.64 -21.09 -8.12
C VAL A 523 -25.41 -20.61 -6.91
N VAL A 524 -24.88 -20.91 -5.73
CA VAL A 524 -25.33 -20.36 -4.46
C VAL A 524 -24.08 -19.83 -3.76
N ARG A 525 -24.02 -18.54 -3.47
CA ARG A 525 -22.85 -17.94 -2.81
C ARG A 525 -23.31 -16.92 -1.77
N PRO A 526 -22.78 -16.94 -0.54
CA PRO A 526 -22.90 -15.82 0.39
C PRO A 526 -22.33 -14.56 -0.26
N VAL A 527 -23.11 -13.48 -0.24
CA VAL A 527 -22.65 -12.16 -0.66
C VAL A 527 -22.13 -11.47 0.58
N VAL A 528 -20.84 -11.09 0.58
CA VAL A 528 -20.25 -10.33 1.68
C VAL A 528 -20.68 -8.87 1.51
N PRO A 529 -21.49 -8.31 2.41
CA PRO A 529 -21.92 -6.93 2.31
C PRO A 529 -20.75 -6.00 2.67
N GLY A 530 -20.43 -5.05 1.80
CA GLY A 530 -19.52 -3.94 2.10
C GLY A 530 -18.19 -3.94 1.33
N VAL A 531 -17.43 -2.88 1.59
CA VAL A 531 -16.10 -2.67 1.02
C VAL A 531 -15.10 -3.58 1.75
N GLN A 532 -14.61 -4.63 1.08
CA GLN A 532 -13.65 -5.58 1.66
C GLN A 532 -12.28 -4.94 1.94
N ILE A 533 -11.92 -3.93 1.15
CA ILE A 533 -10.70 -3.15 1.29
C ILE A 533 -11.11 -1.67 1.31
N ALA A 534 -11.23 -1.09 2.50
CA ALA A 534 -11.69 0.29 2.67
C ALA A 534 -10.82 1.28 1.87
N ASP A 535 -11.37 2.45 1.57
CA ASP A 535 -10.61 3.52 0.93
C ASP A 535 -9.38 3.89 1.78
N GLY A 536 -8.21 3.94 1.14
CA GLY A 536 -6.94 4.17 1.82
C GLY A 536 -6.45 2.98 2.67
N ALA A 537 -7.14 1.83 2.67
CA ALA A 537 -6.71 0.66 3.44
C ALA A 537 -5.36 0.12 2.95
N ILE A 538 -5.01 0.27 1.68
CA ILE A 538 -3.69 -0.05 1.13
C ILE A 538 -2.82 1.20 1.15
N THR A 539 -2.06 1.38 2.22
CA THR A 539 -1.08 2.46 2.38
C THR A 539 0.30 2.00 1.92
N THR A 540 1.23 2.94 1.70
CA THR A 540 2.61 2.62 1.26
C THR A 540 3.30 1.58 2.15
N PRO A 541 3.24 1.61 3.50
CA PRO A 541 3.85 0.58 4.34
C PRO A 541 3.26 -0.83 4.17
N LYS A 542 2.02 -0.93 3.65
CA LYS A 542 1.35 -2.21 3.37
C LYS A 542 1.72 -2.79 2.01
N LEU A 543 2.44 -2.04 1.18
CA LEU A 543 3.03 -2.51 -0.06
C LEU A 543 4.55 -2.63 0.12
N LEU A 544 5.04 -3.87 0.18
CA LEU A 544 6.49 -4.11 0.18
C LEU A 544 7.14 -3.56 -1.10
N ALA A 545 8.41 -3.20 -1.04
CA ALA A 545 9.16 -2.79 -2.23
C ALA A 545 9.14 -3.93 -3.27
N GLY A 546 8.75 -3.61 -4.51
CA GLY A 546 8.56 -4.61 -5.57
C GLY A 546 7.29 -5.46 -5.43
N ALA A 547 6.38 -5.15 -4.50
CA ALA A 547 5.13 -5.89 -4.36
C ALA A 547 4.24 -5.80 -5.60
N VAL A 548 4.28 -4.69 -6.34
CA VAL A 548 3.57 -4.49 -7.61
C VAL A 548 4.59 -4.48 -8.74
N THR A 549 4.81 -5.63 -9.37
CA THR A 549 5.67 -5.79 -10.55
C THR A 549 4.86 -5.65 -11.84
N ALA A 550 5.55 -5.54 -12.98
CA ALA A 550 4.89 -5.46 -14.29
C ALA A 550 3.91 -6.62 -14.54
N ASP A 551 4.29 -7.86 -14.20
CA ASP A 551 3.43 -9.04 -14.38
C ASP A 551 2.16 -9.03 -13.51
N LYS A 552 2.15 -8.22 -12.44
CA LYS A 552 0.98 -8.03 -11.57
C LYS A 552 0.05 -6.91 -12.07
N ILE A 553 0.48 -6.17 -13.09
CA ILE A 553 -0.32 -5.14 -13.76
C ILE A 553 -0.70 -5.69 -15.13
N LEU A 554 -1.97 -6.03 -15.32
CA LEU A 554 -2.46 -6.46 -16.63
C LEU A 554 -2.13 -5.42 -17.70
N ALA A 555 -1.90 -5.89 -18.94
CA ALA A 555 -1.69 -4.99 -20.07
C ALA A 555 -2.86 -3.99 -20.17
N LEU A 556 -2.55 -2.71 -20.36
CA LEU A 556 -3.52 -1.60 -20.38
C LEU A 556 -4.28 -1.37 -19.06
N ALA A 557 -3.86 -1.95 -17.94
CA ALA A 557 -4.52 -1.71 -16.66
C ALA A 557 -4.32 -0.27 -16.15
N VAL A 558 -3.22 0.38 -16.49
CA VAL A 558 -2.95 1.81 -16.19
C VAL A 558 -3.09 2.62 -17.49
N THR A 559 -4.32 3.06 -17.78
CA THR A 559 -4.63 3.94 -18.92
C THR A 559 -4.42 5.41 -18.56
N ALA A 560 -4.40 6.30 -19.56
CA ALA A 560 -4.28 7.74 -19.32
C ALA A 560 -5.37 8.29 -18.38
N GLU A 561 -6.60 7.78 -18.47
CA GLU A 561 -7.72 8.17 -17.60
C GLU A 561 -7.51 7.78 -16.13
N LYS A 562 -6.74 6.71 -15.88
CA LYS A 562 -6.40 6.23 -14.53
C LYS A 562 -5.21 6.98 -13.92
N ILE A 563 -4.51 7.80 -14.71
CA ILE A 563 -3.42 8.65 -14.24
C ILE A 563 -4.01 10.03 -14.02
N GLY A 564 -4.13 10.44 -12.76
CA GLY A 564 -4.61 11.79 -12.41
C GLY A 564 -3.75 12.89 -13.06
N ALA A 565 -4.35 14.06 -13.29
CA ALA A 565 -3.63 15.21 -13.80
C ALA A 565 -2.41 15.52 -12.90
N LEU A 566 -1.24 15.72 -13.52
CA LEU A 566 0.04 15.95 -12.83
C LEU A 566 0.52 14.80 -11.92
N ALA A 567 -0.07 13.59 -11.99
CA ALA A 567 0.37 12.47 -11.16
C ALA A 567 1.79 11.97 -11.52
N VAL A 568 2.20 12.14 -12.78
CA VAL A 568 3.57 11.88 -13.24
C VAL A 568 4.25 13.22 -13.52
N THR A 569 4.93 13.76 -12.51
CA THR A 569 5.76 14.97 -12.63
C THR A 569 7.19 14.63 -13.05
N THR A 570 8.01 15.64 -13.36
CA THR A 570 9.43 15.47 -13.69
C THR A 570 10.20 14.74 -12.59
N ASP A 571 9.90 15.01 -11.32
CA ASP A 571 10.55 14.35 -10.17
C ASP A 571 10.18 12.86 -10.03
N LYS A 572 9.08 12.43 -10.68
CA LYS A 572 8.66 11.02 -10.76
C LYS A 572 9.28 10.28 -11.93
N LEU A 573 9.93 11.00 -12.85
CA LEU A 573 10.65 10.45 -13.98
C LEU A 573 12.15 10.52 -13.69
N ASN A 574 12.79 9.36 -13.56
CA ASN A 574 14.25 9.33 -13.48
C ASN A 574 14.86 10.00 -14.73
N ALA A 575 16.02 10.64 -14.58
CA ALA A 575 16.74 11.22 -15.71
C ALA A 575 16.94 10.16 -16.82
N LEU A 576 16.69 10.56 -18.07
CA LEU A 576 16.76 9.68 -19.26
C LEU A 576 15.77 8.51 -19.27
N SER A 577 14.77 8.49 -18.38
CA SER A 577 13.75 7.42 -18.38
C SER A 577 12.83 7.46 -19.60
N VAL A 578 12.67 8.61 -20.26
CA VAL A 578 11.95 8.74 -21.53
C VAL A 578 12.98 8.85 -22.67
N THR A 579 13.35 7.71 -23.23
CA THR A 579 14.28 7.61 -24.37
C THR A 579 13.53 7.75 -25.70
N ALA A 580 14.24 7.95 -26.81
CA ALA A 580 13.65 8.05 -28.15
C ALA A 580 12.76 6.83 -28.48
N ASP A 581 13.19 5.61 -28.13
CA ASP A 581 12.42 4.37 -28.38
C ASP A 581 11.10 4.30 -27.60
N LYS A 582 10.96 5.07 -26.51
CA LYS A 582 9.73 5.16 -25.71
C LYS A 582 8.76 6.21 -26.24
N ILE A 583 9.19 7.03 -27.20
CA ILE A 583 8.37 8.03 -27.86
C ILE A 583 8.00 7.47 -29.23
N ALA A 584 6.72 7.15 -29.43
CA ALA A 584 6.26 6.69 -30.72
C ALA A 584 6.53 7.73 -31.83
N VAL A 585 6.73 7.26 -33.06
CA VAL A 585 6.91 8.13 -34.23
C VAL A 585 5.73 9.12 -34.31
N ASN A 586 6.03 10.40 -34.52
CA ASN A 586 5.05 11.51 -34.55
C ASN A 586 4.29 11.75 -33.23
N ALA A 587 4.72 11.18 -32.11
CA ALA A 587 4.04 11.40 -30.82
C ALA A 587 4.20 12.85 -30.33
N VAL A 588 5.31 13.52 -30.62
CA VAL A 588 5.53 14.95 -30.30
C VAL A 588 5.25 15.77 -31.56
N THR A 589 4.03 16.31 -31.67
CA THR A 589 3.58 17.18 -32.77
C THR A 589 3.80 18.65 -32.42
N ALA A 590 3.78 19.55 -33.41
CA ALA A 590 3.95 20.98 -33.19
C ALA A 590 2.98 21.55 -32.12
N THR A 591 1.74 21.06 -32.09
CA THR A 591 0.74 21.44 -31.08
C THR A 591 1.07 21.01 -29.65
N LYS A 592 1.94 20.01 -29.47
CA LYS A 592 2.40 19.51 -28.16
C LYS A 592 3.64 20.23 -27.66
N VAL A 593 4.25 21.08 -28.50
CA VAL A 593 5.40 21.91 -28.15
C VAL A 593 4.90 23.32 -27.93
N ALA A 594 5.09 23.85 -26.72
CA ALA A 594 4.70 25.23 -26.44
C ALA A 594 5.50 26.21 -27.32
N ALA A 595 4.83 27.23 -27.86
CA ALA A 595 5.47 28.23 -28.70
C ALA A 595 6.63 28.90 -27.94
N GLY A 596 7.81 28.94 -28.56
CA GLY A 596 9.03 29.52 -27.96
C GLY A 596 9.76 28.63 -26.95
N SER A 597 9.26 27.43 -26.61
CA SER A 597 9.91 26.54 -25.63
C SER A 597 11.23 25.94 -26.11
N ILE A 598 11.45 25.85 -27.43
CA ILE A 598 12.71 25.38 -28.00
C ILE A 598 13.70 26.55 -28.14
N GLU A 599 14.46 26.79 -27.07
CA GLU A 599 15.63 27.68 -27.06
C GLU A 599 16.88 27.05 -27.71
N ALA A 600 17.88 27.87 -28.01
CA ALA A 600 19.14 27.44 -28.64
C ALA A 600 19.89 26.34 -27.85
N THR A 601 19.76 26.33 -26.52
CA THR A 601 20.35 25.32 -25.63
C THR A 601 19.73 23.93 -25.79
N HIS A 602 18.48 23.84 -26.26
CA HIS A 602 17.79 22.57 -26.52
C HIS A 602 18.22 21.92 -27.83
N ILE A 603 18.87 22.69 -28.72
CA ILE A 603 19.32 22.22 -30.03
C ILE A 603 20.82 22.03 -29.97
N LYS A 604 21.28 20.78 -30.08
CA LYS A 604 22.72 20.49 -30.20
C LYS A 604 23.30 21.24 -31.41
N ALA A 605 24.49 21.81 -31.26
CA ALA A 605 25.20 22.46 -32.37
C ALA A 605 25.28 21.54 -33.60
N GLY A 606 24.82 22.03 -34.74
CA GLY A 606 24.77 21.29 -36.00
C GLY A 606 23.61 20.28 -36.14
N ALA A 607 22.66 20.22 -35.19
CA ALA A 607 21.53 19.28 -35.27
C ALA A 607 20.55 19.61 -36.42
N ILE A 608 20.44 20.88 -36.80
CA ILE A 608 19.66 21.32 -37.97
C ILE A 608 20.61 21.42 -39.15
N THR A 609 20.67 20.36 -39.96
CA THR A 609 21.43 20.29 -41.21
C THR A 609 20.57 20.71 -42.40
N ALA A 610 21.19 20.95 -43.56
CA ALA A 610 20.48 21.43 -44.75
C ALA A 610 19.38 20.46 -45.23
N ASP A 611 19.56 19.15 -45.06
CA ASP A 611 18.55 18.13 -45.37
C ASP A 611 17.39 18.08 -44.37
N LYS A 612 17.48 18.82 -43.24
CA LYS A 612 16.42 18.97 -42.23
C LYS A 612 15.61 20.25 -42.40
N LEU A 613 15.97 21.08 -43.37
CA LEU A 613 15.24 22.30 -43.74
C LEU A 613 14.55 22.06 -45.08
N ASP A 614 13.23 21.93 -45.07
CA ASP A 614 12.43 21.93 -46.30
C ASP A 614 12.59 23.26 -47.05
N ALA A 615 12.30 23.28 -48.35
CA ALA A 615 12.57 24.40 -49.26
C ALA A 615 11.95 25.75 -48.81
N ASP A 616 10.92 25.73 -47.96
CA ASP A 616 10.23 26.90 -47.42
C ASP A 616 10.33 27.03 -45.89
N ALA A 617 11.23 26.28 -45.23
CA ALA A 617 11.37 26.30 -43.77
C ALA A 617 11.72 27.70 -43.23
N ILE A 618 12.37 28.54 -44.04
CA ILE A 618 12.67 29.95 -43.73
C ILE A 618 11.86 30.87 -44.65
N ASN A 619 10.54 30.85 -44.51
CA ASN A 619 9.63 31.70 -45.29
C ASN A 619 9.11 32.89 -44.43
N GLY A 620 9.57 34.10 -44.74
CA GLY A 620 9.08 35.34 -44.13
C GLY A 620 9.71 35.77 -42.80
N LYS A 621 10.94 35.34 -42.48
CA LYS A 621 11.67 35.70 -41.24
C LYS A 621 13.01 36.37 -41.52
N ILE A 622 13.41 37.29 -40.64
CA ILE A 622 14.71 37.97 -40.67
C ILE A 622 15.76 37.06 -40.02
N VAL A 623 16.87 36.80 -40.72
CA VAL A 623 18.05 36.11 -40.17
C VAL A 623 19.02 37.17 -39.64
N THR A 624 19.06 37.38 -38.33
CA THR A 624 19.92 38.41 -37.70
C THR A 624 21.21 37.79 -37.17
N GLY A 625 22.36 38.37 -37.55
CA GLY A 625 23.68 38.01 -37.00
C GLY A 625 24.29 36.69 -37.48
N ALA A 626 23.59 35.91 -38.31
CA ALA A 626 24.12 34.66 -38.87
C ALA A 626 24.61 34.83 -40.32
N THR A 627 25.76 34.23 -40.64
CA THR A 627 26.21 34.09 -42.03
C THR A 627 25.35 33.05 -42.76
N VAL A 628 24.67 33.44 -43.83
CA VAL A 628 23.94 32.51 -44.71
C VAL A 628 24.83 32.16 -45.90
N ARG A 629 25.12 30.87 -46.11
CA ARG A 629 25.97 30.42 -47.22
C ARG A 629 25.41 29.19 -47.92
N THR A 630 25.61 29.11 -49.23
CA THR A 630 25.10 27.99 -50.05
C THR A 630 25.95 26.72 -49.97
N ALA A 631 27.22 26.84 -49.57
CA ALA A 631 28.12 25.71 -49.33
C ALA A 631 29.20 26.09 -48.30
N ALA A 632 29.85 25.08 -47.69
CA ALA A 632 30.93 25.29 -46.72
C ALA A 632 32.24 25.73 -47.39
N THR A 633 32.56 25.18 -48.55
CA THR A 633 33.76 25.49 -49.35
C THR A 633 33.39 25.57 -50.83
N GLY A 634 34.37 25.95 -51.65
CA GLY A 634 34.25 26.07 -53.10
C GLY A 634 33.28 27.15 -53.56
N ARG A 635 32.60 26.91 -54.70
CA ARG A 635 31.70 27.89 -55.33
C ARG A 635 30.49 28.12 -54.45
N ARG A 636 30.35 29.33 -53.91
CA ARG A 636 29.28 29.65 -52.96
C ARG A 636 28.92 31.12 -52.96
N LEU A 637 27.69 31.39 -52.55
CA LEU A 637 27.22 32.72 -52.18
C LEU A 637 27.23 32.81 -50.65
N VAL A 638 27.66 33.93 -50.09
CA VAL A 638 27.69 34.18 -48.66
C VAL A 638 27.10 35.55 -48.35
N LEU A 639 26.02 35.59 -47.56
CA LEU A 639 25.53 36.79 -46.93
C LEU A 639 26.22 36.91 -45.57
N ASN A 640 27.21 37.80 -45.48
CA ASN A 640 28.01 37.96 -44.26
C ASN A 640 27.74 39.35 -43.64
N PRO A 641 27.03 39.42 -42.50
CA PRO A 641 26.75 40.69 -41.85
C PRO A 641 27.96 41.26 -41.08
N SER A 642 29.05 40.50 -40.90
CA SER A 642 30.19 40.89 -40.07
C SER A 642 31.55 40.68 -40.74
N SER A 643 31.65 40.81 -42.06
CA SER A 643 32.98 40.89 -42.68
C SER A 643 33.68 42.17 -42.21
N ASP A 644 35.02 42.14 -42.09
CA ASP A 644 35.81 43.11 -41.32
C ASP A 644 35.58 44.60 -41.65
N PHE A 645 34.93 44.94 -42.78
CA PHE A 645 34.59 46.31 -43.16
C PHE A 645 33.35 46.38 -44.09
N GLN A 646 32.13 46.13 -43.59
CA GLN A 646 30.78 46.32 -44.20
C GLN A 646 30.00 45.01 -44.45
N PRO A 647 28.65 45.03 -44.35
CA PRO A 647 27.81 43.91 -44.78
C PRO A 647 27.90 43.73 -46.29
N ALA A 648 28.18 42.50 -46.73
CA ALA A 648 28.38 42.18 -48.14
C ALA A 648 27.70 40.87 -48.55
N LEU A 649 27.31 40.82 -49.82
CA LEU A 649 27.10 39.59 -50.54
C LEU A 649 28.43 39.16 -51.16
N GLU A 650 29.04 38.10 -50.64
CA GLU A 650 30.30 37.55 -51.14
C GLU A 650 30.02 36.40 -52.11
N MET A 651 30.69 36.43 -53.26
CA MET A 651 30.54 35.49 -54.36
C MET A 651 31.86 34.80 -54.62
N PHE A 652 31.97 33.53 -54.21
CA PHE A 652 33.15 32.71 -54.42
C PHE A 652 33.02 31.91 -55.70
N SER A 653 34.05 31.91 -56.53
CA SER A 653 34.08 31.23 -57.84
C SER A 653 34.60 29.80 -57.78
N ASP A 654 35.28 29.41 -56.68
CA ASP A 654 36.06 28.17 -56.54
C ASP A 654 37.35 28.11 -57.37
N SER A 655 37.76 29.24 -57.94
CA SER A 655 39.01 29.31 -58.69
C SER A 655 40.19 29.21 -57.74
N SER A 656 41.18 28.36 -58.06
CA SER A 656 42.45 28.30 -57.32
C SER A 656 43.23 29.60 -57.36
N SER A 657 42.90 30.49 -58.32
CA SER A 657 43.53 31.81 -58.47
C SER A 657 42.82 32.91 -57.70
N GLU A 658 41.69 32.61 -57.04
CA GLU A 658 40.90 33.56 -56.24
C GLU A 658 41.53 33.71 -54.84
N ALA A 659 42.12 34.89 -54.59
CA ALA A 659 42.66 35.26 -53.28
C ALA A 659 41.58 35.84 -52.35
N ALA A 660 40.51 36.43 -52.91
CA ALA A 660 39.35 36.94 -52.16
C ALA A 660 38.08 36.93 -53.03
N PRO A 661 36.87 36.81 -52.44
CA PRO A 661 35.63 36.75 -53.20
C PRO A 661 35.28 38.05 -53.88
N GLY A 662 34.44 37.95 -54.92
CA GLY A 662 33.73 39.12 -55.43
C GLY A 662 32.68 39.58 -54.42
N ARG A 663 32.43 40.88 -54.33
CA ARG A 663 31.56 41.45 -53.29
C ARG A 663 30.55 42.42 -53.88
N VAL A 664 29.33 42.38 -53.36
CA VAL A 664 28.37 43.48 -53.46
C VAL A 664 28.16 44.02 -52.05
N ARG A 665 28.59 45.25 -51.78
CA ARG A 665 28.44 45.86 -50.46
C ARG A 665 27.84 47.25 -50.54
N ALA A 666 27.18 47.65 -49.47
CA ALA A 666 26.81 49.04 -49.24
C ALA A 666 27.79 49.66 -48.23
N SER A 667 28.09 50.94 -48.39
CA SER A 667 28.89 51.73 -47.47
C SER A 667 28.33 53.15 -47.41
N VAL A 668 28.68 53.89 -46.36
CA VAL A 668 28.48 55.33 -46.30
C VAL A 668 29.84 55.95 -46.02
N ILE A 669 30.34 56.75 -46.95
CA ILE A 669 31.59 57.48 -46.78
C ILE A 669 31.25 58.81 -46.10
N ASP A 670 31.83 59.04 -44.92
CA ASP A 670 31.75 60.34 -44.25
C ASP A 670 32.80 61.28 -44.88
N MET A 671 32.33 62.34 -45.52
CA MET A 671 33.18 63.36 -46.13
C MET A 671 33.33 64.60 -45.24
N GLY A 672 33.01 64.49 -43.95
CA GLY A 672 33.14 65.53 -42.93
C GLY A 672 31.92 66.46 -42.84
N THR A 673 31.55 67.15 -43.92
CA THR A 673 30.38 68.07 -43.94
C THR A 673 29.11 67.46 -44.52
N TRP A 674 29.22 66.26 -45.09
CA TRP A 674 28.16 65.52 -45.78
C TRP A 674 28.56 64.06 -45.91
N VAL A 675 27.56 63.20 -46.08
CA VAL A 675 27.75 61.74 -46.19
C VAL A 675 27.40 61.28 -47.59
N GLN A 676 28.21 60.38 -48.14
CA GLN A 676 28.00 59.78 -49.45
C GLN A 676 27.61 58.30 -49.28
N PRO A 677 26.34 57.92 -49.53
CA PRO A 677 25.97 56.51 -49.63
C PRO A 677 26.56 55.92 -50.92
N GLU A 678 27.10 54.72 -50.83
CA GLU A 678 27.74 54.00 -51.93
C GLU A 678 27.32 52.53 -51.93
N VAL A 679 27.14 51.96 -53.13
CA VAL A 679 27.10 50.51 -53.33
C VAL A 679 28.28 50.13 -54.21
N VAL A 680 29.18 49.30 -53.70
CA VAL A 680 30.38 48.86 -54.40
C VAL A 680 30.21 47.45 -54.93
N LEU A 681 30.52 47.27 -56.21
CA LEU A 681 30.64 45.98 -56.89
C LEU A 681 32.12 45.68 -57.09
N GLU A 682 32.62 44.63 -56.44
CA GLU A 682 34.01 44.20 -56.57
C GLU A 682 34.09 42.86 -57.29
N SER A 683 35.00 42.77 -58.25
CA SER A 683 35.42 41.48 -58.78
C SER A 683 36.21 40.69 -57.73
N PRO A 684 36.21 39.35 -57.80
CA PRO A 684 37.12 38.55 -56.99
C PRO A 684 38.58 38.99 -57.19
N LEU A 685 39.37 39.01 -56.11
CA LEU A 685 40.78 39.32 -56.17
C LEU A 685 41.54 38.12 -56.74
N VAL A 686 42.35 38.32 -57.77
CA VAL A 686 43.19 37.29 -58.39
C VAL A 686 44.64 37.77 -58.53
N ALA A 687 45.60 36.82 -58.51
CA ALA A 687 47.03 37.13 -58.41
C ALA A 687 47.62 37.95 -59.58
N SER A 688 47.00 37.92 -60.76
CA SER A 688 47.26 38.88 -61.85
C SER A 688 46.21 38.72 -62.95
N SER A 689 45.38 39.74 -63.17
CA SER A 689 44.64 40.01 -64.42
C SER A 689 43.66 41.18 -64.24
N ARG A 690 43.22 41.70 -65.38
CA ARG A 690 42.20 42.72 -65.55
C ARG A 690 40.89 42.35 -64.84
N ALA A 691 40.39 43.24 -63.99
CA ALA A 691 39.06 43.17 -63.42
C ALA A 691 38.03 43.75 -64.41
N ASP A 692 37.06 42.95 -64.83
CA ASP A 692 35.97 43.41 -65.69
C ASP A 692 34.63 43.25 -64.96
N VAL A 693 33.97 44.38 -64.66
CA VAL A 693 32.53 44.37 -64.30
C VAL A 693 31.74 44.35 -65.60
N THR A 694 31.34 43.14 -66.04
CA THR A 694 30.59 43.00 -67.29
C THR A 694 29.08 42.96 -67.01
N LEU A 695 28.36 44.03 -67.35
CA LEU A 695 26.90 44.04 -67.36
C LEU A 695 26.40 43.47 -68.69
N ARG A 696 25.96 42.21 -68.69
CA ARG A 696 25.38 41.56 -69.88
C ARG A 696 23.86 41.57 -69.77
N SER A 697 23.18 42.16 -70.74
CA SER A 697 21.74 41.98 -70.89
C SER A 697 21.49 40.73 -71.72
N PRO A 698 20.80 39.69 -71.20
CA PRO A 698 20.37 38.57 -72.02
C PRO A 698 19.37 39.07 -73.06
N GLU A 699 19.55 38.67 -74.31
CA GLU A 699 18.75 39.14 -75.43
C GLU A 699 17.29 38.65 -75.28
N LEU A 700 16.36 39.55 -74.97
CA LEU A 700 14.94 39.35 -75.22
C LEU A 700 14.56 40.15 -76.47
N ASN A 701 14.47 39.48 -77.61
CA ASN A 701 14.08 40.08 -78.90
C ASN A 701 14.93 41.31 -79.31
N GLY A 702 16.26 41.24 -79.16
CA GLY A 702 17.18 42.26 -79.71
C GLY A 702 17.14 43.63 -79.03
N LYS A 703 16.54 43.77 -77.84
CA LYS A 703 16.46 45.03 -77.07
C LYS A 703 17.07 44.93 -75.67
N GLY A 704 18.20 44.25 -75.53
CA GLY A 704 18.95 44.24 -74.28
C GLY A 704 19.61 45.60 -74.02
N LEU A 705 19.03 46.40 -73.12
CA LEU A 705 19.59 47.68 -72.68
C LEU A 705 20.08 47.54 -71.23
N ALA A 706 21.39 47.61 -71.01
CA ALA A 706 21.96 47.84 -69.68
C ALA A 706 22.04 49.35 -69.45
N ARG A 707 21.07 49.89 -68.72
CA ARG A 707 20.88 51.33 -68.51
C ARG A 707 21.29 51.72 -67.10
N LEU A 708 22.35 52.53 -66.96
CA LEU A 708 22.75 53.17 -65.70
C LEU A 708 22.22 54.60 -65.74
N GLU A 709 21.19 54.89 -64.96
CA GLU A 709 20.59 56.23 -64.88
C GLU A 709 20.66 56.77 -63.45
N PRO A 710 21.02 58.06 -63.26
CA PRO A 710 20.84 58.70 -61.97
C PRO A 710 19.34 58.85 -61.65
N SER A 711 18.98 58.57 -60.40
CA SER A 711 17.61 58.21 -60.00
C SER A 711 16.71 59.37 -59.58
N ASP A 712 17.14 60.62 -59.55
CA ASP A 712 16.26 61.73 -59.17
C ASP A 712 16.48 63.02 -59.95
N GLN A 713 15.43 63.84 -60.00
CA GLN A 713 15.35 65.05 -60.83
C GLN A 713 16.15 66.24 -60.25
N LEU A 714 17.07 66.04 -59.31
CA LEU A 714 17.70 67.10 -58.53
C LEU A 714 19.20 66.87 -58.22
N ASP A 715 19.97 66.38 -59.21
CA ASP A 715 21.46 66.33 -59.25
C ASP A 715 22.14 64.98 -58.96
N GLY A 716 21.58 63.86 -59.44
CA GLY A 716 22.34 62.61 -59.53
C GLY A 716 23.34 62.62 -60.71
N TYR A 717 24.65 62.56 -60.43
CA TYR A 717 25.67 62.22 -61.42
C TYR A 717 25.94 60.71 -61.39
N ALA A 718 25.92 60.05 -62.56
CA ALA A 718 26.52 58.71 -62.69
C ALA A 718 28.04 58.87 -62.78
N HIS A 719 28.73 58.80 -61.64
CA HIS A 719 30.18 58.91 -61.59
C HIS A 719 30.80 57.55 -61.95
N ILE A 720 31.41 57.43 -63.13
CA ILE A 720 32.27 56.28 -63.47
C ILE A 720 33.71 56.72 -63.22
N THR A 721 34.27 56.37 -62.07
CA THR A 721 35.68 56.62 -61.76
C THR A 721 36.54 55.56 -62.45
N ALA A 722 37.29 55.96 -63.48
CA ALA A 722 38.36 55.13 -64.03
C ALA A 722 39.64 55.42 -63.22
N GLN A 723 40.05 54.49 -62.36
CA GLN A 723 41.40 54.51 -61.80
C GLN A 723 42.35 53.78 -62.74
N ASN A 724 43.43 54.47 -63.13
CA ASN A 724 44.44 53.94 -64.04
C ASN A 724 45.36 52.96 -63.29
N GLY A 725 45.57 51.77 -63.87
CA GLY A 725 46.64 50.86 -63.50
C GLY A 725 47.96 51.30 -64.14
N GLY A 726 48.70 52.18 -63.46
CA GLY A 726 50.11 52.43 -63.76
C GLY A 726 50.42 53.13 -65.10
N PRO A 727 51.72 53.33 -65.41
CA PRO A 727 52.15 54.40 -66.32
C PRO A 727 51.86 54.22 -67.82
N ASN A 728 51.37 53.07 -68.31
CA ASN A 728 51.47 52.73 -69.74
C ASN A 728 50.25 52.05 -70.42
N ASP A 729 49.04 52.01 -69.84
CA ASP A 729 47.85 51.47 -70.53
C ASP A 729 46.75 52.53 -70.76
N ASP A 730 46.07 52.45 -71.91
CA ASP A 730 45.02 53.40 -72.32
C ASP A 730 43.74 53.26 -71.49
N SER A 731 43.37 54.32 -70.77
CA SER A 731 42.05 54.48 -70.16
C SER A 731 41.12 55.22 -71.13
N THR A 732 40.10 54.54 -71.67
CA THR A 732 39.05 55.23 -72.45
C THR A 732 37.91 55.69 -71.54
N ILE A 733 37.65 56.99 -71.54
CA ILE A 733 36.49 57.63 -70.91
C ILE A 733 35.60 58.21 -72.01
N THR A 734 34.31 57.84 -72.06
CA THR A 734 33.30 58.51 -72.89
C THR A 734 32.31 59.24 -71.98
N LEU A 735 32.20 60.56 -72.15
CA LEU A 735 31.40 61.46 -71.33
C LEU A 735 30.22 62.02 -72.14
N TYR A 736 29.02 62.05 -71.55
CA TYR A 736 27.93 62.90 -72.00
C TYR A 736 27.23 63.56 -70.81
N GLY A 737 27.17 64.89 -70.81
CA GLY A 737 26.45 65.69 -69.83
C GLY A 737 25.07 66.13 -70.34
N ALA A 738 24.12 66.27 -69.41
CA ALA A 738 22.92 67.10 -69.52
C ALA A 738 23.06 68.24 -68.47
N ARG A 739 22.40 69.42 -68.47
CA ARG A 739 21.07 69.87 -68.96
C ARG A 739 20.91 71.40 -68.79
N GLY A 740 19.90 72.01 -69.45
CA GLY A 740 19.17 73.25 -69.07
C GLY A 740 19.76 74.58 -69.59
N SER A 741 19.03 75.54 -70.19
CA SER A 741 17.61 75.80 -70.42
C SER A 741 17.46 76.76 -71.64
N ASN A 742 16.31 76.67 -72.32
CA ASN A 742 15.78 77.53 -73.40
C ASN A 742 16.46 77.52 -74.80
N ALA A 743 15.71 76.92 -75.74
CA ALA A 743 15.71 77.11 -77.20
C ALA A 743 16.87 76.52 -78.04
N GLY A 744 16.63 75.31 -78.60
CA GLY A 744 17.09 74.93 -79.94
C GLY A 744 18.14 73.81 -80.05
N GLY A 745 17.66 72.61 -80.45
CA GLY A 745 18.32 71.41 -81.04
C GLY A 745 19.85 71.24 -80.97
N GLY A 746 20.43 70.14 -80.49
CA GLY A 746 20.07 68.74 -80.74
C GLY A 746 21.15 68.07 -81.60
N TYR A 747 22.18 67.50 -80.95
CA TYR A 747 23.04 66.32 -81.25
C TYR A 747 23.51 66.00 -82.72
N HIS A 748 24.51 65.17 -83.09
CA HIS A 748 25.30 64.06 -82.53
C HIS A 748 26.64 63.93 -83.32
N SER A 749 27.66 63.29 -82.74
CA SER A 749 28.85 62.83 -83.47
C SER A 749 28.48 61.71 -84.48
N MET A 750 28.86 61.88 -85.75
CA MET A 750 28.66 60.90 -86.82
C MET A 750 29.96 60.14 -87.10
N ILE A 751 29.96 58.84 -86.82
CA ILE A 751 30.99 57.90 -87.28
C ILE A 751 30.64 57.53 -88.73
N ILE A 752 31.33 58.11 -89.72
CA ILE A 752 31.17 57.71 -91.13
C ILE A 752 32.02 56.47 -91.39
N LYS A 753 31.39 55.29 -91.48
CA LYS A 753 32.03 54.09 -92.03
C LYS A 753 31.79 54.03 -93.54
N GLY A 754 32.79 54.42 -94.33
CA GLY A 754 32.85 54.26 -95.77
C GLY A 754 34.28 54.55 -96.27
N ALA A 755 34.85 53.68 -97.10
CA ALA A 755 36.22 53.84 -97.60
C ALA A 755 36.31 55.02 -98.60
N GLY A 756 37.37 55.85 -98.51
CA GLY A 756 37.76 56.77 -99.60
C GLY A 756 37.68 58.29 -99.34
N ILE A 757 37.40 58.75 -98.12
CA ILE A 757 37.47 60.19 -97.77
C ILE A 757 38.45 60.36 -96.59
N THR A 758 39.54 61.09 -96.80
CA THR A 758 40.53 61.37 -95.75
C THR A 758 40.74 62.87 -95.60
N TRP A 759 40.55 63.34 -94.36
CA TRP A 759 40.75 64.74 -93.98
C TRP A 759 42.12 64.86 -93.31
N HIS A 760 43.04 65.58 -93.95
CA HIS A 760 44.39 65.78 -93.42
C HIS A 760 44.45 67.12 -92.67
N SER A 761 44.31 67.08 -91.35
CA SER A 761 44.31 68.28 -90.50
C SER A 761 45.66 69.00 -90.49
N SER A 762 46.78 68.31 -90.74
CA SER A 762 48.12 68.91 -90.79
C SER A 762 48.45 69.61 -92.12
N THR A 763 47.87 69.18 -93.24
CA THR A 763 48.10 69.78 -94.57
C THR A 763 46.94 70.65 -95.07
N ARG A 764 45.85 70.75 -94.28
CA ARG A 764 44.60 71.43 -94.65
C ARG A 764 44.06 70.95 -96.01
N GLN A 765 44.15 69.65 -96.27
CA GLN A 765 43.71 69.02 -97.51
C GLN A 765 42.55 68.07 -97.24
N MET A 766 41.65 68.02 -98.22
CA MET A 766 40.63 66.99 -98.35
C MET A 766 40.94 66.19 -99.62
N THR A 767 41.23 64.90 -99.45
CA THR A 767 41.56 64.01 -100.56
C THR A 767 40.33 63.20 -100.93
N PHE A 768 39.96 63.23 -102.21
CA PHE A 768 38.95 62.37 -102.82
C PHE A 768 39.64 61.42 -103.79
N THR A 769 39.00 60.28 -104.09
CA THR A 769 39.59 59.20 -104.91
C THR A 769 40.15 59.67 -106.27
N ASP A 770 39.64 60.75 -106.86
CA ASP A 770 40.03 61.22 -108.21
C ASP A 770 40.58 62.66 -108.28
N GLY A 771 41.07 63.28 -107.17
CA GLY A 771 41.79 64.57 -107.26
C GLY A 771 41.85 65.42 -105.99
N VAL A 772 42.65 66.51 -106.05
CA VAL A 772 42.93 67.43 -104.92
C VAL A 772 42.56 68.88 -105.28
N LEU A 773 41.64 69.49 -104.53
CA LEU A 773 41.35 70.94 -104.61
C LEU A 773 42.27 71.71 -103.65
N ARG A 774 43.03 72.70 -104.13
CA ARG A 774 43.93 73.54 -103.29
C ARG A 774 43.59 75.03 -103.41
N ALA A 775 43.98 75.82 -102.41
CA ALA A 775 43.72 77.26 -102.35
C ALA A 775 44.17 78.10 -103.58
N PRO A 776 45.31 77.86 -104.27
CA PRO A 776 45.71 78.65 -105.45
C PRO A 776 44.99 78.26 -106.76
N ASN A 777 44.14 77.23 -106.77
CA ASN A 777 43.37 76.82 -107.95
C ASN A 777 42.16 77.71 -108.23
N ILE A 778 41.84 78.67 -107.36
CA ILE A 778 40.63 79.50 -107.43
C ILE A 778 41.00 80.94 -107.10
N VAL A 779 40.72 81.90 -108.00
CA VAL A 779 40.90 83.34 -107.77
C VAL A 779 39.65 84.10 -108.17
N THR A 780 39.19 85.01 -107.31
CA THR A 780 38.03 85.87 -107.55
C THR A 780 38.42 87.35 -107.51
N GLY A 781 37.63 88.20 -108.16
CA GLY A 781 37.78 89.65 -108.08
C GLY A 781 36.66 90.42 -108.75
N ILE A 782 36.80 91.74 -108.80
CA ILE A 782 35.84 92.67 -109.41
C ILE A 782 36.60 93.63 -110.32
N VAL A 783 36.03 93.96 -111.47
CA VAL A 783 36.48 95.06 -112.32
C VAL A 783 35.31 95.97 -112.66
N THR A 784 35.53 97.28 -112.65
CA THR A 784 34.53 98.25 -113.11
C THR A 784 34.82 98.61 -114.57
N ILE A 785 33.84 98.44 -115.44
CA ILE A 785 33.95 98.81 -116.86
C ILE A 785 32.91 99.90 -117.16
N THR A 786 33.34 101.01 -117.77
CA THR A 786 32.44 102.05 -118.29
C THR A 786 32.18 101.78 -119.77
N PRO A 787 31.05 101.16 -120.15
CA PRO A 787 30.78 100.78 -121.52
C PRO A 787 30.51 101.98 -122.42
N VAL A 788 30.82 101.82 -123.71
CA VAL A 788 30.23 102.62 -124.77
C VAL A 788 28.88 102.01 -125.13
N ALA A 789 27.82 102.82 -125.22
CA ALA A 789 26.47 102.31 -125.46
C ALA A 789 26.38 101.48 -126.75
N ASN A 790 25.75 100.32 -126.65
CA ASN A 790 25.55 99.32 -127.71
C ASN A 790 26.85 98.81 -128.37
N THR A 791 28.00 99.00 -127.72
CA THR A 791 29.30 98.57 -128.22
C THR A 791 30.00 97.70 -127.18
N PRO A 792 30.44 96.47 -127.53
CA PRO A 792 31.23 95.63 -126.63
C PRO A 792 32.47 96.39 -126.15
N THR A 793 32.58 96.59 -124.83
CA THR A 793 33.68 97.28 -124.17
C THR A 793 34.40 96.31 -123.25
N SER A 794 35.73 96.22 -123.32
CA SER A 794 36.52 95.28 -122.53
C SER A 794 37.49 95.96 -121.58
N VAL A 795 37.79 95.28 -120.47
CA VAL A 795 38.98 95.53 -119.64
C VAL A 795 39.76 94.23 -119.48
N THR A 796 41.07 94.30 -119.71
CA THR A 796 41.98 93.19 -119.43
C THR A 796 42.47 93.28 -118.00
N ILE A 797 42.32 92.17 -117.27
CA ILE A 797 42.80 91.98 -115.92
C ILE A 797 44.08 91.15 -116.01
N SER A 798 45.19 91.72 -115.57
CA SER A 798 46.52 91.08 -115.56
C SER A 798 47.05 90.95 -114.14
N GLY A 799 48.00 90.04 -113.93
CA GLY A 799 48.67 89.84 -112.64
C GLY A 799 47.97 88.82 -111.72
N LEU A 800 47.10 87.98 -112.27
CA LEU A 800 46.53 86.84 -111.52
C LEU A 800 47.59 85.73 -111.38
N ASN A 801 47.39 84.82 -110.43
CA ASN A 801 48.26 83.65 -110.24
C ASN A 801 47.43 82.40 -109.96
N VAL A 802 46.67 81.94 -110.95
CA VAL A 802 45.79 80.77 -110.81
C VAL A 802 46.51 79.49 -111.21
N ALA A 803 46.69 78.58 -110.26
CA ALA A 803 47.32 77.28 -110.49
C ALA A 803 46.41 76.34 -111.31
N GLY A 804 46.99 75.60 -112.25
CA GLY A 804 46.28 74.70 -113.17
C GLY A 804 46.78 74.85 -114.60
N THR A 805 46.45 73.91 -115.49
CA THR A 805 46.82 73.98 -116.92
C THR A 805 45.64 74.37 -117.81
N VAL A 806 44.41 74.17 -117.32
CA VAL A 806 43.17 74.59 -117.99
C VAL A 806 42.47 75.58 -117.08
N HIS A 807 42.24 76.79 -117.56
CA HIS A 807 41.60 77.86 -116.82
C HIS A 807 40.22 78.16 -117.40
N ARG A 808 39.21 78.19 -116.53
CA ARG A 808 37.86 78.62 -116.90
C ARG A 808 37.46 79.81 -116.06
N ALA A 809 36.97 80.86 -116.71
CA ALA A 809 36.45 82.04 -116.04
C ALA A 809 34.92 82.03 -116.06
N PHE A 810 34.35 82.46 -114.96
CA PHE A 810 32.94 82.81 -114.82
C PHE A 810 32.89 84.31 -114.52
N VAL A 811 32.13 85.05 -115.32
CA VAL A 811 31.93 86.49 -115.09
C VAL A 811 30.45 86.80 -114.95
N THR A 812 30.14 87.72 -114.03
CA THR A 812 28.77 88.20 -113.81
C THR A 812 28.80 89.70 -113.61
N ALA A 813 28.02 90.42 -114.40
CA ALA A 813 27.85 91.86 -114.25
C ALA A 813 26.81 92.15 -113.16
N SER A 814 27.10 93.15 -112.33
CA SER A 814 26.18 93.69 -111.33
C SER A 814 25.79 95.11 -111.73
N SER A 815 24.53 95.29 -112.11
CA SER A 815 23.96 96.58 -112.50
C SER A 815 22.81 96.99 -111.58
N THR A 816 22.82 98.25 -111.14
CA THR A 816 21.75 98.84 -110.32
C THR A 816 20.72 99.64 -111.12
N VAL A 817 20.88 99.78 -112.44
CA VAL A 817 19.92 100.50 -113.31
C VAL A 817 18.90 99.50 -113.88
N PRO A 818 17.60 99.60 -113.51
CA PRO A 818 16.56 98.69 -114.00
C PRO A 818 16.31 98.86 -115.51
N GLY A 819 16.01 97.76 -116.22
CA GLY A 819 15.50 97.80 -117.60
C GLY A 819 16.54 97.89 -118.73
N THR A 820 17.83 97.65 -118.47
CA THR A 820 18.88 97.61 -119.50
C THR A 820 19.47 96.19 -119.62
N VAL A 821 19.67 95.68 -120.85
CA VAL A 821 20.34 94.39 -121.07
C VAL A 821 21.84 94.59 -120.83
N VAL A 822 22.41 93.81 -119.92
CA VAL A 822 23.84 93.78 -119.63
C VAL A 822 24.33 92.37 -119.90
N GLU A 823 25.11 92.21 -120.97
CA GLU A 823 25.76 90.95 -121.28
C GLU A 823 27.24 91.06 -120.89
N CYS A 824 27.74 90.06 -120.18
CA CYS A 824 29.16 89.95 -119.87
C CYS A 824 29.71 88.60 -120.30
N THR A 825 30.94 88.60 -120.80
CA THR A 825 31.67 87.38 -121.13
C THR A 825 33.14 87.55 -120.79
N ALA A 826 33.85 86.44 -120.64
CA ALA A 826 35.29 86.41 -120.45
C ALA A 826 35.94 85.70 -121.63
N THR A 827 37.07 86.24 -122.06
CA THR A 827 37.90 85.65 -123.11
C THR A 827 39.36 85.72 -122.69
N SER A 828 40.23 85.02 -123.40
CA SER A 828 41.68 85.01 -123.14
C SER A 828 42.00 84.64 -121.68
N VAL A 829 41.27 83.67 -121.13
CA VAL A 829 41.42 83.22 -119.74
C VAL A 829 42.71 82.41 -119.62
N THR A 830 43.61 82.88 -118.76
CA THR A 830 44.92 82.26 -118.51
C THR A 830 45.22 82.25 -117.01
N ALA A 831 46.30 81.56 -116.62
CA ALA A 831 46.80 81.60 -115.25
C ALA A 831 47.09 83.02 -114.74
N THR A 832 47.43 83.94 -115.65
CA THR A 832 47.94 85.28 -115.32
C THR A 832 46.94 86.41 -115.55
N GLY A 833 45.77 86.12 -116.11
CA GLY A 833 44.79 87.15 -116.44
C GLY A 833 43.62 86.66 -117.29
N LEU A 834 42.66 87.56 -117.49
CA LEU A 834 41.53 87.38 -118.39
C LEU A 834 41.11 88.73 -118.97
N THR A 835 40.46 88.72 -120.13
CA THR A 835 39.77 89.89 -120.65
C THR A 835 38.28 89.76 -120.40
N VAL A 836 37.74 90.70 -119.62
CA VAL A 836 36.31 90.77 -119.30
C VAL A 836 35.66 91.76 -120.26
N TRP A 837 34.62 91.30 -120.94
CA TRP A 837 33.81 92.08 -121.86
C TRP A 837 32.47 92.40 -121.23
N ILE A 838 31.97 93.59 -121.50
CA ILE A 838 30.60 93.98 -121.22
C ILE A 838 29.99 94.66 -122.45
N ASN A 839 28.75 94.29 -122.78
CA ASN A 839 27.93 95.00 -123.77
C ASN A 839 26.66 95.49 -123.08
N ARG A 840 26.34 96.77 -123.27
CA ARG A 840 25.26 97.44 -122.55
C ARG A 840 24.66 98.54 -123.41
N THR A 841 23.35 98.75 -123.30
CA THR A 841 22.62 99.80 -124.04
C THR A 841 22.86 101.23 -123.53
N THR A 842 23.52 101.39 -122.37
CA THR A 842 23.85 102.66 -121.73
C THR A 842 25.33 102.77 -121.42
N THR A 843 25.81 103.97 -121.09
CA THR A 843 27.22 104.25 -120.78
C THR A 843 27.58 104.14 -119.29
N THR A 844 26.70 103.55 -118.48
CA THR A 844 26.85 103.50 -117.01
C THR A 844 27.96 102.53 -116.60
N ALA A 845 28.92 103.00 -115.81
CA ALA A 845 29.95 102.16 -115.20
C ALA A 845 29.33 100.96 -114.45
N THR A 846 29.79 99.75 -114.77
CA THR A 846 29.23 98.50 -114.26
C THR A 846 30.33 97.63 -113.65
N ASN A 847 30.08 97.11 -112.45
CA ASN A 847 30.99 96.17 -111.80
C ASN A 847 30.75 94.77 -112.36
N VAL A 848 31.81 94.13 -112.85
CA VAL A 848 31.80 92.73 -113.27
C VAL A 848 32.64 91.92 -112.30
N TRP A 849 31.99 91.00 -111.60
CA TRP A 849 32.66 90.02 -110.75
C TRP A 849 33.19 88.89 -111.61
N TYR A 850 34.39 88.43 -111.33
CA TYR A 850 35.00 87.29 -112.01
C TYR A 850 35.49 86.25 -111.00
N LEU A 851 35.40 84.99 -111.42
CA LEU A 851 35.99 83.82 -110.76
C LEU A 851 36.75 83.04 -111.84
N ILE A 852 38.04 82.78 -111.63
CA ILE A 852 38.78 81.78 -112.40
C ILE A 852 38.99 80.56 -111.54
N VAL A 853 38.74 79.40 -112.12
CA VAL A 853 39.15 78.10 -111.59
C VAL A 853 40.18 77.50 -112.54
N GLY A 854 41.34 77.13 -112.01
CA GLY A 854 42.36 76.34 -112.70
C GLY A 854 42.30 74.89 -112.25
N SER A 855 42.11 73.99 -113.22
CA SER A 855 42.15 72.54 -113.02
C SER A 855 43.46 71.94 -113.51
#